data_AF-A0AAE3KE73-F1
#
_entry.id   AF-A0AAE3KE73-F1
#
_cell.length_a   1.000
_cell.length_b   1.000
_cell.length_c   1.000
_cell.angle_alpha   90.00
_cell.angle_beta   90.00
_cell.angle_gamma   90.00
#
_symmetry.space_group_name_H-M   'P 1'
#
loop_
_entity.id
_entity.type
_entity.pdbx_description
1 polymer ?
#
loop_
_entity_poly.entity_id
_entity_poly.type
_entity_poly.pdbx_seq_one_letter_code
_entity_poly.pdbx_strand_id
1 'polypeptide(L)'
;MTVRVPYTPAYRSEILRLVGRSDVPEALWRWQYESNPRDVAFNPVMVCTEVDGPLVGFNGVMPVTARYNGEERSACWSCDFHVQPEWRGSGAGRKVKEELHADHSLLMTFGVSPVAARVLPRLGWQRSEEVVQYRRVQVARRWQDRLRQCMQWVNRIVRGGVLSGTTSPRPDDVTASSQLPDSDELDALWRTVAPGYSKIVCRDAAYLYWRYGRCPVAQYGFLALRDSGGRLRALAVFRHAMDSARLVDLVAAANDVSARRNLVAAWLRLVEVANTVSTTTSDRLLGKVLLKQGFFRVREQPGFFVRSSLGDSAPERGWFIMPGDSDGDFLQAAKDAVTLQQSPDLITTRCLLDDEWLGSPAAWQNLIEQSSANPLFMGWAWQSAWWQTWGQALRLEACVVAVFRGEELIGLLPLFRRWRRSRTGTLWRELHVIGHAWSIAPTVRTEYVSAIVDAKYREQGNRALTEAMTRLRWDIFTVCDTVAEIGEAPWECVPQTTYLRRKREQGVVVTVDGEFTQWLQALGPNTRLKVYNRRNYLEQTGRHAVYREESNAGQALELLNHFHMQRWGKPAFEGASLRFHQRLLERLGGTGKAHCTVLEVDGQAESLLYDVIAGSCAYNLQAGFNEQFDSKVSLGTLHLGYTLEDAFANTAVTKYDLLAGSGKNTFYKRHFRGQVIEFDTWQLARHPLLRMGYGAYRLLPGVLQRVVVRLLRPGRDSHEAQA
;
A
#
# COMPACT_ATOMS: atom_id res chain seq x y z
N MET A 1 -25.38 16.22 49.56
CA MET A 1 -25.25 17.25 48.50
C MET A 1 -24.08 16.85 47.61
N THR A 2 -23.93 17.41 46.42
CA THR A 2 -22.75 17.18 45.56
C THR A 2 -22.16 18.54 45.18
N VAL A 3 -20.86 18.63 44.92
CA VAL A 3 -20.15 19.88 44.62
C VAL A 3 -19.27 19.75 43.38
N ARG A 4 -19.09 20.83 42.62
CA ARG A 4 -18.15 20.88 41.49
C ARG A 4 -16.74 21.05 42.05
N VAL A 5 -15.78 20.29 41.52
CA VAL A 5 -14.37 20.33 41.94
C VAL A 5 -13.49 20.60 40.70
N PRO A 6 -12.46 21.47 40.78
CA PRO A 6 -11.55 21.72 39.66
C PRO A 6 -10.69 20.49 39.36
N TYR A 7 -10.34 20.32 38.08
CA TYR A 7 -9.47 19.23 37.67
C TYR A 7 -8.03 19.43 38.14
N THR A 8 -7.43 18.35 38.66
CA THR A 8 -6.00 18.21 38.87
C THR A 8 -5.54 16.86 38.32
N PRO A 9 -4.27 16.70 37.89
CA PRO A 9 -3.76 15.43 37.40
C PRO A 9 -3.94 14.24 38.36
N ALA A 10 -4.08 14.50 39.68
CA ALA A 10 -4.32 13.48 40.70
C ALA A 10 -5.65 12.72 40.49
N TYR A 11 -6.69 13.37 39.95
CA TYR A 11 -7.99 12.75 39.69
C TYR A 11 -8.00 11.77 38.53
N ARG A 12 -6.94 11.73 37.71
CA ARG A 12 -6.94 10.95 36.47
C ARG A 12 -7.23 9.47 36.68
N SER A 13 -6.58 8.83 37.65
CA SER A 13 -6.77 7.39 37.92
C SER A 13 -8.20 7.09 38.37
N GLU A 14 -8.81 7.98 39.14
CA GLU A 14 -10.20 7.87 39.59
C GLU A 14 -11.18 8.06 38.42
N ILE A 15 -10.92 9.04 37.55
CA ILE A 15 -11.71 9.27 36.32
C ILE A 15 -11.65 8.04 35.42
N LEU A 16 -10.46 7.50 35.13
CA LEU A 16 -10.29 6.33 34.27
C LEU A 16 -11.03 5.12 34.82
N ARG A 17 -11.04 4.93 36.16
CA ARG A 17 -11.84 3.90 36.82
C ARG A 17 -13.33 4.14 36.63
N LEU A 18 -13.80 5.38 36.83
CA LEU A 18 -15.21 5.76 36.69
C LEU A 18 -15.73 5.54 35.27
N VAL A 19 -14.97 5.94 34.24
CA VAL A 19 -15.40 5.80 32.83
C VAL A 19 -15.17 4.39 32.28
N GLY A 20 -14.61 3.47 33.07
CA GLY A 20 -14.33 2.09 32.67
C GLY A 20 -13.21 2.00 31.62
N ARG A 21 -12.16 2.80 31.78
CA ARG A 21 -11.02 2.93 30.85
C ARG A 21 -9.66 2.83 31.54
N SER A 22 -9.56 2.00 32.57
CA SER A 22 -8.30 1.76 33.29
C SER A 22 -7.16 1.32 32.36
N ASP A 23 -7.49 0.66 31.25
CA ASP A 23 -6.51 0.14 30.28
C ASP A 23 -6.15 1.13 29.16
N VAL A 24 -6.64 2.39 29.22
CA VAL A 24 -6.31 3.40 28.21
C VAL A 24 -4.87 3.89 28.41
N PRO A 25 -4.03 3.84 27.35
CA PRO A 25 -2.68 4.35 27.43
C PRO A 25 -2.63 5.82 27.84
N GLU A 26 -1.64 6.17 28.67
CA GLU A 26 -1.42 7.56 29.09
C GLU A 26 -1.29 8.54 27.93
N ALA A 27 -0.62 8.10 26.87
CA ALA A 27 -0.49 8.87 25.65
C ALA A 27 -1.83 9.30 25.06
N LEU A 28 -2.88 8.45 25.13
CA LEU A 28 -4.20 8.79 24.61
C LEU A 28 -4.89 9.86 25.45
N TRP A 29 -4.78 9.79 26.78
CA TRP A 29 -5.35 10.80 27.68
C TRP A 29 -4.72 12.18 27.43
N ARG A 30 -3.38 12.24 27.46
CA ARG A 30 -2.64 13.48 27.20
C ARG A 30 -2.96 14.03 25.81
N TRP A 31 -3.01 13.16 24.80
CA TRP A 31 -3.34 13.56 23.46
C TRP A 31 -4.76 14.16 23.34
N GLN A 32 -5.77 13.46 23.87
CA GLN A 32 -7.17 13.83 23.76
C GLN A 32 -7.48 15.15 24.48
N TYR A 33 -6.93 15.31 25.69
CA TYR A 33 -7.36 16.35 26.61
C TYR A 33 -6.36 17.48 26.80
N GLU A 34 -5.06 17.19 26.78
CA GLU A 34 -4.01 18.16 27.15
C GLU A 34 -3.29 18.75 25.92
N SER A 35 -3.26 18.04 24.79
CA SER A 35 -2.54 18.46 23.57
C SER A 35 -3.40 19.15 22.50
N ASN A 36 -4.65 19.50 22.85
CA ASN A 36 -5.58 20.12 21.90
C ASN A 36 -5.04 21.48 21.41
N PRO A 37 -4.99 21.72 20.08
CA PRO A 37 -4.34 22.90 19.49
C PRO A 37 -5.09 24.24 19.71
N ARG A 38 -6.18 24.25 20.50
CA ARG A 38 -6.97 25.47 20.75
C ARG A 38 -6.53 26.24 21.99
N ASP A 39 -5.43 25.85 22.63
CA ASP A 39 -4.85 26.50 23.82
C ASP A 39 -5.86 26.70 24.97
N VAL A 40 -6.84 25.79 25.05
CA VAL A 40 -7.81 25.75 26.15
C VAL A 40 -7.35 24.69 27.13
N ALA A 41 -7.05 25.11 28.36
CA ALA A 41 -6.72 24.18 29.43
C ALA A 41 -7.82 23.13 29.61
N PHE A 42 -7.44 21.88 29.83
CA PHE A 42 -8.39 20.81 30.06
C PHE A 42 -9.21 21.09 31.33
N ASN A 43 -10.48 21.43 31.14
CA ASN A 43 -11.40 21.80 32.23
C ASN A 43 -12.67 20.93 32.16
N PRO A 44 -12.59 19.64 32.51
CA PRO A 44 -13.76 18.78 32.57
C PRO A 44 -14.69 19.19 33.70
N VAL A 45 -15.95 18.77 33.62
CA VAL A 45 -16.87 18.91 34.74
C VAL A 45 -16.75 17.69 35.65
N MET A 46 -16.28 17.92 36.87
CA MET A 46 -16.20 16.91 37.92
C MET A 46 -17.14 17.26 39.07
N VAL A 47 -17.90 16.27 39.53
CA VAL A 47 -18.81 16.40 40.66
C VAL A 47 -18.46 15.35 41.71
N CYS A 48 -18.17 15.80 42.93
CA CYS A 48 -17.87 14.98 44.09
C CYS A 48 -18.99 15.08 45.15
N THR A 49 -18.99 14.21 46.15
CA THR A 49 -19.92 14.30 47.30
C THR A 49 -19.69 15.57 48.11
N GLU A 50 -18.43 15.93 48.31
CA GLU A 50 -17.95 17.12 49.01
C GLU A 50 -16.55 17.49 48.48
N VAL A 51 -15.98 18.60 48.94
CA VAL A 51 -14.60 18.97 48.60
C VAL A 51 -13.68 17.87 49.12
N ASP A 52 -12.75 17.39 48.29
CA ASP A 52 -11.88 16.24 48.55
C ASP A 52 -12.59 14.88 48.75
N GLY A 53 -13.93 14.83 48.54
CA GLY A 53 -14.71 13.60 48.54
C GLY A 53 -14.60 12.80 47.22
N PRO A 54 -15.13 11.56 47.20
CA PRO A 54 -15.08 10.70 46.02
C PRO A 54 -15.80 11.30 44.80
N LEU A 55 -15.25 11.05 43.61
CA LEU A 55 -15.77 11.49 42.33
C LEU A 55 -17.04 10.71 41.96
N VAL A 56 -18.19 11.37 41.96
CA VAL A 56 -19.50 10.74 41.67
C VAL A 56 -19.99 10.96 40.25
N GLY A 57 -19.51 12.01 39.57
CA GLY A 57 -19.90 12.36 38.21
C GLY A 57 -18.79 13.05 37.43
N PHE A 58 -18.68 12.72 36.16
CA PHE A 58 -17.64 13.24 35.26
C PHE A 58 -18.21 13.52 33.87
N ASN A 59 -17.75 14.61 33.25
CA ASN A 59 -17.95 14.87 31.84
C ASN A 59 -16.66 15.43 31.23
N GLY A 60 -16.05 14.64 30.34
CA GLY A 60 -14.93 15.08 29.52
C GLY A 60 -15.37 16.13 28.50
N VAL A 61 -14.44 17.02 28.17
CA VAL A 61 -14.64 18.10 27.21
C VAL A 61 -13.52 18.10 26.18
N MET A 62 -13.88 18.35 24.93
CA MET A 62 -12.92 18.52 23.85
C MET A 62 -13.27 19.83 23.11
N PRO A 63 -12.64 20.96 23.50
CA PRO A 63 -12.88 22.26 22.90
C PRO A 63 -12.50 22.28 21.43
N VAL A 64 -13.30 22.96 20.60
CA VAL A 64 -13.05 23.12 19.17
C VAL A 64 -13.51 24.51 18.72
N THR A 65 -12.90 25.02 17.65
CA THR A 65 -13.49 26.13 16.91
C THR A 65 -14.46 25.58 15.89
N ALA A 66 -15.66 26.13 15.80
CA ALA A 66 -16.63 25.80 14.77
C ALA A 66 -17.02 27.05 13.99
N ARG A 67 -17.15 26.93 12.68
CA ARG A 67 -17.94 27.88 11.91
C ARG A 67 -19.40 27.60 12.20
N TYR A 68 -20.15 28.61 12.61
CA TYR A 68 -21.55 28.51 13.01
C TYR A 68 -22.34 29.69 12.42
N ASN A 69 -23.16 29.41 11.40
CA ASN A 69 -23.97 30.40 10.69
C ASN A 69 -23.17 31.60 10.14
N GLY A 70 -21.95 31.34 9.64
CA GLY A 70 -21.10 32.34 9.02
C GLY A 70 -19.97 32.89 9.89
N GLU A 71 -20.04 32.68 11.20
CA GLU A 71 -19.07 33.21 12.17
C GLU A 71 -18.24 32.09 12.79
N GLU A 72 -17.03 32.40 13.24
CA GLU A 72 -16.25 31.47 14.06
C GLU A 72 -16.67 31.59 15.53
N ARG A 73 -16.98 30.45 16.14
CA ARG A 73 -17.46 30.33 17.52
C ARG A 73 -16.68 29.25 18.25
N SER A 74 -16.39 29.51 19.52
CA SER A 74 -15.92 28.47 20.43
C SER A 74 -17.05 27.48 20.67
N ALA A 75 -16.78 26.20 20.46
CA ALA A 75 -17.71 25.11 20.67
C ALA A 75 -17.02 23.99 21.46
N CYS A 76 -17.80 23.10 22.05
CA CYS A 76 -17.21 22.00 22.81
C CYS A 76 -17.94 20.68 22.57
N TRP A 77 -17.17 19.63 22.31
CA TRP A 77 -17.66 18.26 22.36
C TRP A 77 -17.78 17.80 23.81
N SER A 78 -18.97 17.37 24.20
CA SER A 78 -19.25 16.68 25.45
C SER A 78 -18.99 15.18 25.24
N CYS A 79 -17.89 14.72 25.82
CA CYS A 79 -17.37 13.36 25.73
C CYS A 79 -17.39 12.68 27.10
N ASP A 80 -17.29 11.34 27.12
CA ASP A 80 -17.04 10.56 28.34
C ASP A 80 -17.94 10.86 29.56
N PHE A 81 -19.22 11.18 29.31
CA PHE A 81 -20.18 11.43 30.40
C PHE A 81 -20.44 10.15 31.22
N HIS A 82 -20.16 10.22 32.52
CA HIS A 82 -20.42 9.11 33.44
C HIS A 82 -20.90 9.59 34.81
N VAL A 83 -21.73 8.77 35.45
CA VAL A 83 -22.18 8.93 36.84
C VAL A 83 -22.08 7.57 37.51
N GLN A 84 -21.51 7.53 38.71
CA GLN A 84 -21.40 6.32 39.52
C GLN A 84 -22.77 5.61 39.62
N PRO A 85 -22.83 4.28 39.46
CA PRO A 85 -24.09 3.52 39.49
C PRO A 85 -24.99 3.84 40.69
N GLU A 86 -24.40 3.97 41.88
CA GLU A 86 -25.06 4.22 43.16
C GLU A 86 -25.67 5.63 43.23
N TRP A 87 -25.14 6.55 42.44
CA TRP A 87 -25.57 7.95 42.38
C TRP A 87 -26.49 8.24 41.18
N ARG A 88 -26.90 7.22 40.42
CA ARG A 88 -27.87 7.41 39.33
C ARG A 88 -29.25 7.70 39.93
N GLY A 89 -29.91 8.74 39.43
CA GLY A 89 -31.20 9.21 39.96
C GLY A 89 -31.09 10.19 41.14
N SER A 90 -29.90 10.39 41.72
CA SER A 90 -29.66 11.33 42.84
C SER A 90 -29.60 12.81 42.44
N GLY A 91 -29.64 13.11 41.13
CA GLY A 91 -29.42 14.46 40.59
C GLY A 91 -27.97 14.78 40.20
N ALA A 92 -26.99 13.95 40.57
CA ALA A 92 -25.57 14.19 40.23
C ALA A 92 -25.32 14.41 38.73
N GLY A 93 -25.91 13.58 37.86
CA GLY A 93 -25.79 13.75 36.40
C GLY A 93 -26.43 15.03 35.85
N ARG A 94 -27.50 15.52 36.50
CA ARG A 94 -28.13 16.81 36.16
C ARG A 94 -27.19 17.95 36.50
N LYS A 95 -26.60 17.93 37.70
CA LYS A 95 -25.58 18.90 38.12
C LYS A 95 -24.40 18.95 37.16
N VAL A 96 -23.83 17.79 36.77
CA VAL A 96 -22.75 17.73 35.77
C VAL A 96 -23.14 18.44 34.47
N LYS A 97 -24.38 18.27 33.99
CA LYS A 97 -24.83 18.93 32.76
C LYS A 97 -25.12 20.42 32.96
N GLU A 98 -25.68 20.83 34.09
CA GLU A 98 -25.93 22.24 34.41
C GLU A 98 -24.63 23.05 34.50
N GLU A 99 -23.61 22.51 35.16
CA GLU A 99 -22.26 23.10 35.19
C GLU A 99 -21.64 23.19 33.79
N LEU A 100 -21.74 22.12 33.00
CA LEU A 100 -21.27 22.12 31.60
C LEU A 100 -21.99 23.17 30.75
N HIS A 101 -23.28 23.40 31.00
CA HIS A 101 -24.10 24.39 30.29
C HIS A 101 -23.75 25.82 30.68
N ALA A 102 -23.28 26.04 31.91
CA ALA A 102 -22.81 27.34 32.36
C ALA A 102 -21.47 27.72 31.72
N ASP A 103 -20.59 26.74 31.51
CA ASP A 103 -19.24 26.95 30.96
C ASP A 103 -19.21 27.20 29.44
N HIS A 104 -20.23 26.74 28.70
CA HIS A 104 -20.19 26.72 27.24
C HIS A 104 -21.51 27.15 26.58
N SER A 105 -21.41 28.10 25.65
CA SER A 105 -22.56 28.61 24.87
C SER A 105 -22.97 27.71 23.70
N LEU A 106 -22.07 26.83 23.23
CA LEU A 106 -22.31 25.90 22.14
C LEU A 106 -21.70 24.53 22.45
N LEU A 107 -22.57 23.53 22.62
CA LEU A 107 -22.21 22.19 23.02
C LEU A 107 -22.73 21.16 22.02
N MET A 108 -21.92 20.14 21.78
CA MET A 108 -22.22 19.06 20.85
C MET A 108 -21.92 17.71 21.49
N THR A 109 -22.65 16.66 21.12
CA THR A 109 -22.30 15.28 21.48
C THR A 109 -22.72 14.33 20.35
N PHE A 110 -21.90 13.32 20.08
CA PHE A 110 -22.07 12.42 18.95
C PHE A 110 -21.79 10.97 19.36
N GLY A 111 -22.57 10.02 18.83
CA GLY A 111 -22.46 8.61 19.23
C GLY A 111 -23.17 8.29 20.55
N VAL A 112 -24.22 9.06 20.88
CA VAL A 112 -24.94 8.96 22.16
C VAL A 112 -25.66 7.63 22.33
N SER A 113 -25.57 7.04 23.52
CA SER A 113 -26.27 5.80 23.87
C SER A 113 -27.80 5.96 23.88
N PRO A 114 -28.59 4.88 23.66
CA PRO A 114 -30.06 4.95 23.67
C PRO A 114 -30.64 5.48 24.99
N VAL A 115 -29.95 5.24 26.12
CA VAL A 115 -30.36 5.75 27.44
C VAL A 115 -30.15 7.26 27.50
N ALA A 116 -28.96 7.75 27.16
CA ALA A 116 -28.65 9.18 27.17
C ALA A 116 -29.51 9.97 26.18
N ALA A 117 -29.81 9.39 25.02
CA ALA A 117 -30.67 9.99 23.98
C ALA A 117 -32.10 10.31 24.47
N ARG A 118 -32.61 9.62 25.50
CA ARG A 118 -33.91 9.91 26.12
C ARG A 118 -33.86 11.06 27.14
N VAL A 119 -32.69 11.33 27.71
CA VAL A 119 -32.49 12.31 28.78
C VAL A 119 -32.11 13.68 28.22
N LEU A 120 -31.23 13.72 27.21
CA LEU A 120 -30.69 14.96 26.64
C LEU A 120 -31.77 15.99 26.24
N PRO A 121 -32.89 15.62 25.58
CA PRO A 121 -33.95 16.58 25.25
C PRO A 121 -34.55 17.31 26.46
N ARG A 122 -34.66 16.63 27.61
CA ARG A 122 -35.16 17.23 28.86
C ARG A 122 -34.20 18.27 29.44
N LEU A 123 -32.94 18.23 29.03
CA LEU A 123 -31.88 19.16 29.42
C LEU A 123 -31.59 20.18 28.33
N GLY A 124 -32.54 20.43 27.41
CA GLY A 124 -32.43 21.47 26.37
C GLY A 124 -31.52 21.12 25.19
N TRP A 125 -31.16 19.86 25.00
CA TRP A 125 -30.41 19.41 23.83
C TRP A 125 -31.34 19.01 22.70
N GLN A 126 -31.01 19.40 21.48
CA GLN A 126 -31.80 19.13 20.28
C GLN A 126 -31.12 18.04 19.44
N ARG A 127 -31.89 17.03 19.02
CA ARG A 127 -31.38 15.90 18.23
C ARG A 127 -31.43 16.23 16.75
N SER A 128 -30.31 16.06 16.05
CA SER A 128 -30.28 16.13 14.59
C SER A 128 -30.75 14.83 13.95
N GLU A 129 -31.54 14.95 12.89
CA GLU A 129 -31.96 13.82 12.03
C GLU A 129 -31.14 13.71 10.74
N GLU A 130 -30.15 14.60 10.55
CA GLU A 130 -29.40 14.69 9.29
C GLU A 130 -28.26 13.69 9.19
N VAL A 131 -27.79 13.16 10.33
CA VAL A 131 -26.64 12.25 10.39
C VAL A 131 -27.05 10.82 10.03
N VAL A 132 -26.42 10.28 8.99
CA VAL A 132 -26.74 8.95 8.44
C VAL A 132 -25.50 8.07 8.36
N GLN A 133 -25.60 6.84 8.86
CA GLN A 133 -24.60 5.80 8.72
C GLN A 133 -24.80 5.01 7.41
N TYR A 134 -23.72 4.91 6.64
CA TYR A 134 -23.63 4.16 5.41
C TYR A 134 -22.69 2.97 5.57
N ARG A 135 -23.12 1.81 5.06
CA ARG A 135 -22.31 0.59 5.06
C ARG A 135 -22.36 -0.08 3.69
N ARG A 136 -21.26 -0.74 3.34
CA ARG A 136 -21.18 -1.66 2.21
C ARG A 136 -20.44 -2.92 2.64
N VAL A 137 -21.02 -4.07 2.31
CA VAL A 137 -20.47 -5.40 2.51
C VAL A 137 -19.83 -5.85 1.20
N GLN A 138 -18.51 -6.02 1.23
CA GLN A 138 -17.74 -6.52 0.09
C GLN A 138 -17.75 -8.05 0.05
N VAL A 139 -17.67 -8.70 1.22
CA VAL A 139 -17.65 -10.16 1.36
C VAL A 139 -18.89 -10.65 2.10
N ALA A 140 -19.66 -11.54 1.48
CA ALA A 140 -20.80 -12.18 2.14
C ALA A 140 -20.35 -13.41 2.93
N ARG A 141 -20.32 -13.29 4.26
CA ARG A 141 -20.04 -14.43 5.15
C ARG A 141 -21.33 -15.09 5.65
N ARG A 142 -22.43 -14.35 5.70
CA ARG A 142 -23.76 -14.84 6.12
C ARG A 142 -24.76 -14.72 4.99
N TRP A 143 -25.85 -15.48 5.04
CA TRP A 143 -26.94 -15.38 4.05
C TRP A 143 -27.54 -13.96 4.00
N GLN A 144 -27.64 -13.28 5.15
CA GLN A 144 -28.08 -11.89 5.26
C GLN A 144 -27.19 -10.93 4.46
N ASP A 145 -25.90 -11.25 4.33
CA ASP A 145 -24.97 -10.44 3.53
C ASP A 145 -25.23 -10.59 2.04
N ARG A 146 -25.71 -11.76 1.57
CA ARG A 146 -26.16 -11.93 0.18
C ARG A 146 -27.39 -11.06 -0.11
N LEU A 147 -28.35 -11.01 0.82
CA LEU A 147 -29.50 -10.10 0.71
C LEU A 147 -29.05 -8.63 0.65
N ARG A 148 -28.10 -8.24 1.52
CA ARG A 148 -27.49 -6.90 1.47
C ARG A 148 -26.83 -6.66 0.12
N GLN A 149 -26.01 -7.60 -0.39
CA GLN A 149 -25.36 -7.49 -1.68
C GLN A 149 -26.34 -7.33 -2.85
N CYS A 150 -27.48 -8.02 -2.83
CA CYS A 150 -28.57 -7.78 -3.79
C CYS A 150 -29.08 -6.34 -3.71
N MET A 151 -29.32 -5.83 -2.49
CA MET A 151 -29.75 -4.44 -2.29
C MET A 151 -28.69 -3.43 -2.77
N GLN A 152 -27.39 -3.74 -2.60
CA GLN A 152 -26.28 -2.92 -3.11
C GLN A 152 -26.27 -2.89 -4.65
N TRP A 153 -26.54 -4.03 -5.29
CA TRP A 153 -26.67 -4.14 -6.75
C TRP A 153 -27.86 -3.33 -7.27
N VAL A 154 -29.03 -3.44 -6.61
CA VAL A 154 -30.22 -2.63 -6.92
C VAL A 154 -29.90 -1.15 -6.78
N ASN A 155 -29.29 -0.72 -5.67
CA ASN A 155 -28.88 0.67 -5.48
C ASN A 155 -27.97 1.17 -6.62
N ARG A 156 -27.01 0.35 -7.05
CA ARG A 156 -26.11 0.69 -8.16
C ARG A 156 -26.85 0.86 -9.48
N ILE A 157 -27.82 0.01 -9.78
CA ILE A 157 -28.59 0.09 -11.04
C ILE A 157 -29.57 1.25 -11.00
N VAL A 158 -30.43 1.29 -9.98
CA VAL A 158 -31.52 2.27 -9.87
C VAL A 158 -30.97 3.68 -9.70
N ARG A 159 -29.89 3.87 -8.95
CA ARG A 159 -29.34 5.20 -8.63
C ARG A 159 -28.11 5.57 -9.45
N GLY A 160 -27.40 4.58 -9.99
CA GLY A 160 -26.24 4.80 -10.86
C GLY A 160 -26.64 5.03 -12.33
N GLY A 161 -27.82 4.55 -12.75
CA GLY A 161 -28.20 4.51 -14.16
C GLY A 161 -27.38 3.46 -14.92
N VAL A 162 -28.01 2.75 -15.85
CA VAL A 162 -27.37 1.68 -16.68
C VAL A 162 -26.25 2.24 -17.59
N LEU A 163 -26.14 3.56 -17.73
CA LEU A 163 -25.21 4.26 -18.62
C LEU A 163 -24.60 5.52 -17.98
N SER A 164 -24.17 5.48 -16.71
CA SER A 164 -23.16 6.45 -16.30
C SER A 164 -21.81 6.00 -16.86
N GLY A 165 -21.50 6.52 -18.05
CA GLY A 165 -20.22 6.33 -18.70
C GLY A 165 -19.10 6.40 -17.67
N THR A 166 -18.32 5.34 -17.60
CA THR A 166 -17.04 5.31 -16.92
C THR A 166 -16.11 6.26 -17.66
N THR A 167 -16.33 7.57 -17.57
CA THR A 167 -15.21 8.49 -17.55
C THR A 167 -14.50 8.12 -16.26
N SER A 168 -13.55 7.19 -16.37
CA SER A 168 -12.63 6.87 -15.29
C SER A 168 -12.15 8.19 -14.74
N PRO A 169 -12.24 8.44 -13.42
CA PRO A 169 -11.38 9.46 -12.84
C PRO A 169 -9.98 9.16 -13.40
N ARG A 170 -9.32 10.17 -13.99
CA ARG A 170 -7.91 9.99 -14.34
C ARG A 170 -7.22 9.60 -13.02
N PRO A 171 -6.51 8.46 -12.97
CA PRO A 171 -5.81 8.02 -11.76
C PRO A 171 -4.90 9.12 -11.18
N ASP A 172 -4.48 10.04 -12.05
CA ASP A 172 -3.49 11.09 -11.81
C ASP A 172 -3.92 12.20 -10.81
N ASP A 173 -5.21 12.36 -10.46
CA ASP A 173 -5.65 13.49 -9.62
C ASP A 173 -5.65 13.19 -8.11
N VAL A 174 -5.67 11.92 -7.69
CA VAL A 174 -5.76 11.53 -6.27
C VAL A 174 -4.53 10.74 -5.84
N THR A 175 -3.76 11.31 -4.92
CA THR A 175 -2.60 10.65 -4.31
C THR A 175 -2.97 10.11 -2.93
N ALA A 176 -2.49 8.91 -2.62
CA ALA A 176 -2.67 8.27 -1.31
C ALA A 176 -1.36 8.28 -0.52
N SER A 177 -1.42 8.59 0.78
CA SER A 177 -0.25 8.64 1.66
C SER A 177 -0.62 8.37 3.11
N SER A 178 0.32 7.85 3.88
CA SER A 178 0.27 7.73 5.35
C SER A 178 0.54 9.06 6.08
N GLN A 179 0.94 10.11 5.35
CA GLN A 179 1.25 11.43 5.89
C GLN A 179 0.27 12.49 5.38
N LEU A 180 0.02 13.51 6.21
CA LEU A 180 -0.75 14.68 5.83
C LEU A 180 0.03 15.56 4.84
N PRO A 181 -0.65 16.24 3.91
CA PRO A 181 -0.07 17.36 3.15
C PRO A 181 0.48 18.45 4.07
N ASP A 182 1.36 19.28 3.55
CA ASP A 182 1.99 20.39 4.28
C ASP A 182 0.96 21.36 4.89
N SER A 183 1.30 21.93 6.05
CA SER A 183 0.42 22.84 6.80
C SER A 183 -0.15 23.97 5.96
N ASP A 184 0.68 24.62 5.13
CA ASP A 184 0.25 25.74 4.29
C ASP A 184 -0.81 25.32 3.25
N GLU A 185 -0.69 24.10 2.70
CA GLU A 185 -1.68 23.55 1.78
C GLU A 185 -2.99 23.26 2.49
N LEU A 186 -2.94 22.70 3.71
CA LEU A 186 -4.12 22.41 4.51
C LEU A 186 -4.86 23.68 4.93
N ASP A 187 -4.14 24.72 5.34
CA ASP A 187 -4.75 26.00 5.72
C ASP A 187 -5.30 26.76 4.51
N ALA A 188 -4.65 26.67 3.34
CA ALA A 188 -5.18 27.20 2.09
C ALA A 188 -6.47 26.47 1.67
N LEU A 189 -6.49 25.14 1.79
CA LEU A 189 -7.68 24.33 1.53
C LEU A 189 -8.81 24.73 2.49
N TRP A 190 -8.54 24.80 3.80
CA TRP A 190 -9.54 25.15 4.81
C TRP A 190 -10.18 26.52 4.55
N ARG A 191 -9.37 27.56 4.33
CA ARG A 191 -9.85 28.91 4.00
C ARG A 191 -10.76 28.93 2.78
N THR A 192 -10.49 28.07 1.80
CA THR A 192 -11.28 27.97 0.57
C THR A 192 -12.61 27.26 0.80
N VAL A 193 -12.64 26.19 1.60
CA VAL A 193 -13.84 25.33 1.73
C VAL A 193 -14.78 25.75 2.86
N ALA A 194 -14.26 26.30 3.95
CA ALA A 194 -15.02 26.63 5.15
C ALA A 194 -16.23 27.54 4.87
N PRO A 195 -16.14 28.58 4.02
CA PRO A 195 -17.27 29.47 3.76
C PRO A 195 -18.51 28.77 3.16
N GLY A 196 -18.32 27.63 2.50
CA GLY A 196 -19.41 26.86 1.88
C GLY A 196 -20.27 26.09 2.88
N TYR A 197 -19.87 25.99 4.14
CA TYR A 197 -20.61 25.28 5.19
C TYR A 197 -21.33 26.24 6.12
N SER A 198 -22.57 25.88 6.49
CA SER A 198 -23.34 26.60 7.50
C SER A 198 -22.76 26.36 8.90
N LYS A 199 -22.65 25.09 9.30
CA LYS A 199 -22.04 24.70 10.57
C LYS A 199 -21.03 23.58 10.37
N ILE A 200 -19.79 23.76 10.84
CA ILE A 200 -18.71 22.78 10.67
C ILE A 200 -17.60 23.02 11.70
N VAL A 201 -17.02 21.96 12.24
CA VAL A 201 -15.80 22.04 13.07
C VAL A 201 -14.60 22.44 12.21
N CYS A 202 -13.76 23.33 12.71
CA CYS A 202 -12.55 23.79 12.03
C CYS A 202 -11.62 22.62 11.67
N ARG A 203 -11.19 22.57 10.40
CA ARG A 203 -10.28 21.54 9.86
C ARG A 203 -9.04 22.20 9.24
N ASP A 204 -8.44 23.14 9.98
CA ASP A 204 -7.13 23.72 9.67
C ASP A 204 -5.99 22.71 9.90
N ALA A 205 -4.77 23.08 9.52
CA ALA A 205 -3.59 22.23 9.67
C ALA A 205 -3.40 21.79 11.13
N ALA A 206 -3.51 22.71 12.08
CA ALA A 206 -3.34 22.44 13.50
C ALA A 206 -4.29 21.34 14.00
N TYR A 207 -5.58 21.44 13.64
CA TYR A 207 -6.58 20.41 13.95
C TYR A 207 -6.26 19.09 13.26
N LEU A 208 -6.00 19.07 11.95
CA LEU A 208 -5.78 17.82 11.21
C LEU A 208 -4.53 17.07 11.69
N TYR A 209 -3.42 17.77 11.94
CA TYR A 209 -2.20 17.16 12.48
C TYR A 209 -2.38 16.66 13.91
N TRP A 210 -3.07 17.39 14.78
CA TRP A 210 -3.41 16.88 16.11
C TRP A 210 -4.31 15.64 16.00
N ARG A 211 -5.38 15.73 15.22
CA ARG A 211 -6.46 14.75 15.17
C ARG A 211 -6.06 13.44 14.51
N TYR A 212 -5.32 13.51 13.39
CA TYR A 212 -5.04 12.37 12.54
C TYR A 212 -3.54 12.08 12.41
N GLY A 213 -2.70 13.12 12.35
CA GLY A 213 -1.25 12.94 12.22
C GLY A 213 -0.55 12.49 13.51
N ARG A 214 -1.10 12.83 14.68
CA ARG A 214 -0.49 12.58 16.00
C ARG A 214 -1.35 11.70 16.91
N CYS A 215 -2.35 11.00 16.37
CA CYS A 215 -3.19 10.11 17.14
C CYS A 215 -2.39 8.87 17.61
N PRO A 216 -2.32 8.59 18.93
CA PRO A 216 -1.44 7.53 19.45
C PRO A 216 -2.01 6.11 19.26
N VAL A 217 -3.28 5.98 18.89
CA VAL A 217 -4.01 4.69 18.86
C VAL A 217 -4.55 4.32 17.49
N ALA A 218 -4.36 5.17 16.48
CA ALA A 218 -4.89 4.96 15.16
C ALA A 218 -3.91 5.43 14.09
N GLN A 219 -3.69 4.58 13.09
CA GLN A 219 -2.98 4.95 11.87
C GLN A 219 -4.01 5.31 10.80
N TYR A 220 -3.92 6.55 10.31
CA TYR A 220 -4.80 7.08 9.29
C TYR A 220 -4.09 7.14 7.94
N GLY A 221 -4.85 6.89 6.88
CA GLY A 221 -4.44 7.15 5.50
C GLY A 221 -5.15 8.38 4.95
N PHE A 222 -4.48 9.07 4.04
CA PHE A 222 -4.91 10.33 3.47
C PHE A 222 -5.04 10.22 1.96
N LEU A 223 -6.12 10.77 1.41
CA LEU A 223 -6.33 10.89 -0.03
C LEU A 223 -6.41 12.36 -0.39
N ALA A 224 -5.37 12.86 -1.05
CA ALA A 224 -5.27 14.23 -1.52
C ALA A 224 -5.71 14.30 -2.99
N LEU A 225 -6.78 15.03 -3.27
CA LEU A 225 -7.21 15.39 -4.61
C LEU A 225 -6.61 16.74 -4.97
N ARG A 226 -5.84 16.80 -6.06
CA ARG A 226 -5.25 18.05 -6.58
C ARG A 226 -6.00 18.54 -7.82
N ASP A 227 -6.02 19.86 -8.02
CA ASP A 227 -6.51 20.46 -9.27
C ASP A 227 -5.46 20.39 -10.38
N SER A 228 -5.79 20.86 -11.60
CA SER A 228 -4.87 20.82 -12.74
C SER A 228 -3.60 21.66 -12.53
N GLY A 229 -3.60 22.60 -11.58
CA GLY A 229 -2.44 23.39 -11.18
C GLY A 229 -1.62 22.77 -10.06
N GLY A 230 -1.95 21.54 -9.61
CA GLY A 230 -1.26 20.87 -8.51
C GLY A 230 -1.70 21.31 -7.11
N ARG A 231 -2.65 22.25 -6.98
CA ARG A 231 -3.10 22.74 -5.68
C ARG A 231 -4.07 21.76 -5.04
N LEU A 232 -3.96 21.58 -3.72
CA LEU A 232 -4.86 20.74 -2.95
C LEU A 232 -6.31 21.25 -3.02
N ARG A 233 -7.21 20.43 -3.60
CA ARG A 233 -8.63 20.75 -3.82
C ARG A 233 -9.54 20.08 -2.80
N ALA A 234 -9.20 18.88 -2.36
CA ALA A 234 -9.92 18.16 -1.31
C ALA A 234 -9.03 17.10 -0.65
N LEU A 235 -9.35 16.76 0.60
CA LEU A 235 -8.68 15.74 1.40
C LEU A 235 -9.71 14.80 1.99
N ALA A 236 -9.48 13.49 1.92
CA ALA A 236 -10.23 12.50 2.69
C ALA A 236 -9.31 11.77 3.66
N VAL A 237 -9.83 11.47 4.85
CA VAL A 237 -9.14 10.71 5.89
C VAL A 237 -9.84 9.36 6.03
N PHE A 238 -9.07 8.28 6.03
CA PHE A 238 -9.60 6.93 6.23
C PHE A 238 -8.70 6.14 7.17
N ARG A 239 -9.20 5.01 7.67
CA ARG A 239 -8.37 4.02 8.40
C ARG A 239 -8.83 2.61 8.12
N HIS A 240 -7.89 1.68 8.28
CA HIS A 240 -8.18 0.26 8.37
C HIS A 240 -8.50 -0.11 9.82
N ALA A 241 -9.36 -1.10 10.00
CA ALA A 241 -9.78 -1.62 11.30
C ALA A 241 -9.99 -3.13 11.14
N MET A 242 -8.95 -3.92 11.40
CA MET A 242 -8.92 -5.36 11.13
C MET A 242 -9.37 -5.66 9.69
N ASP A 243 -10.46 -6.41 9.54
CA ASP A 243 -11.12 -6.80 8.29
C ASP A 243 -12.04 -5.72 7.68
N SER A 244 -12.03 -4.49 8.21
CA SER A 244 -12.91 -3.40 7.77
C SER A 244 -12.12 -2.12 7.48
N ALA A 245 -12.74 -1.19 6.75
CA ALA A 245 -12.20 0.15 6.56
C ALA A 245 -13.28 1.23 6.75
N ARG A 246 -12.85 2.41 7.22
CA ARG A 246 -13.75 3.53 7.47
C ARG A 246 -13.27 4.79 6.79
N LEU A 247 -14.19 5.52 6.16
CA LEU A 247 -13.96 6.91 5.77
C LEU A 247 -14.32 7.78 6.97
N VAL A 248 -13.31 8.44 7.54
CA VAL A 248 -13.32 9.06 8.87
C VAL A 248 -13.58 10.55 8.80
N ASP A 249 -13.06 11.23 7.77
CA ASP A 249 -13.28 12.66 7.60
C ASP A 249 -13.10 13.09 6.14
N LEU A 250 -13.55 14.31 5.83
CA LEU A 250 -13.49 14.91 4.50
C LEU A 250 -13.38 16.45 4.61
N VAL A 251 -12.36 17.01 3.96
CA VAL A 251 -12.19 18.45 3.71
C VAL A 251 -12.41 18.68 2.22
N ALA A 252 -13.56 19.24 1.85
CA ALA A 252 -13.90 19.55 0.45
C ALA A 252 -14.89 20.72 0.41
N ALA A 253 -14.95 21.46 -0.70
CA ALA A 253 -15.99 22.49 -0.87
C ALA A 253 -17.39 21.85 -0.80
N ALA A 254 -18.34 22.50 -0.11
CA ALA A 254 -19.64 21.92 0.24
C ALA A 254 -20.47 21.48 -0.99
N ASN A 255 -20.31 22.14 -2.13
CA ASN A 255 -21.01 21.85 -3.39
C ASN A 255 -20.22 20.94 -4.35
N ASP A 256 -19.00 20.53 -4.01
CA ASP A 256 -18.12 19.77 -4.90
C ASP A 256 -18.44 18.26 -4.90
N VAL A 257 -19.38 17.87 -5.76
CA VAL A 257 -19.76 16.46 -5.95
C VAL A 257 -18.64 15.66 -6.62
N SER A 258 -17.85 16.29 -7.49
CA SER A 258 -16.79 15.60 -8.23
C SER A 258 -15.66 15.17 -7.29
N ALA A 259 -15.27 16.04 -6.36
CA ALA A 259 -14.25 15.72 -5.36
C ALA A 259 -14.67 14.50 -4.51
N ARG A 260 -15.91 14.51 -3.99
CA ARG A 260 -16.49 13.38 -3.24
C ARG A 260 -16.46 12.08 -4.06
N ARG A 261 -16.85 12.15 -5.34
CA ARG A 261 -16.85 10.99 -6.24
C ARG A 261 -15.44 10.43 -6.44
N ASN A 262 -14.46 11.30 -6.70
CA ASN A 262 -13.07 10.89 -6.95
C ASN A 262 -12.44 10.29 -5.69
N LEU A 263 -12.59 10.95 -4.54
CA LEU A 263 -12.07 10.47 -3.25
C LEU A 263 -12.71 9.14 -2.83
N VAL A 264 -14.04 9.00 -2.92
CA VAL A 264 -14.72 7.73 -2.61
C VAL A 264 -14.28 6.63 -3.58
N ALA A 265 -14.11 6.94 -4.87
CA ALA A 265 -13.63 5.95 -5.84
C ALA A 265 -12.18 5.50 -5.56
N ALA A 266 -11.30 6.43 -5.20
CA ALA A 266 -9.91 6.12 -4.83
C ALA A 266 -9.84 5.30 -3.53
N TRP A 267 -10.56 5.73 -2.49
CA TRP A 267 -10.67 5.00 -1.23
C TRP A 267 -11.14 3.56 -1.44
N LEU A 268 -12.21 3.37 -2.22
CA LEU A 268 -12.75 2.04 -2.50
C LEU A 268 -11.79 1.12 -3.27
N ARG A 269 -10.82 1.66 -4.03
CA ARG A 269 -9.78 0.87 -4.73
C ARG A 269 -8.66 0.41 -3.79
N LEU A 270 -8.31 1.24 -2.81
CA LEU A 270 -7.29 0.92 -1.79
C LEU A 270 -7.80 -0.12 -0.79
N VAL A 271 -9.08 -0.06 -0.46
CA VAL A 271 -9.70 -0.93 0.57
C VAL A 271 -10.49 -2.09 -0.03
N GLU A 272 -10.20 -2.51 -1.27
CA GLU A 272 -10.91 -3.62 -1.96
C GLU A 272 -10.81 -4.96 -1.22
N VAL A 273 -9.71 -5.16 -0.49
CA VAL A 273 -9.48 -6.39 0.26
C VAL A 273 -10.25 -6.44 1.60
N ALA A 274 -10.80 -5.30 2.06
CA ALA A 274 -11.59 -5.22 3.28
C ALA A 274 -12.97 -5.87 3.10
N ASN A 275 -13.44 -6.59 4.11
CA ASN A 275 -14.74 -7.27 4.08
C ASN A 275 -15.91 -6.28 4.12
N THR A 276 -15.75 -5.21 4.89
CA THR A 276 -16.79 -4.19 5.05
C THR A 276 -16.18 -2.80 5.02
N VAL A 277 -16.92 -1.86 4.45
CA VAL A 277 -16.55 -0.45 4.44
C VAL A 277 -17.71 0.38 4.95
N SER A 278 -17.41 1.42 5.73
CA SER A 278 -18.46 2.25 6.33
C SER A 278 -18.04 3.68 6.55
N THR A 279 -19.04 4.54 6.72
CA THR A 279 -18.86 5.93 7.15
C THR A 279 -20.17 6.44 7.71
N THR A 280 -20.13 7.52 8.47
CA THR A 280 -21.31 8.22 8.97
C THR A 280 -21.19 9.66 8.55
N THR A 281 -22.23 10.24 7.96
CA THR A 281 -22.15 11.64 7.56
C THR A 281 -23.52 12.32 7.57
N SER A 282 -23.54 13.62 7.85
CA SER A 282 -24.70 14.48 7.56
C SER A 282 -24.69 15.04 6.13
N ASP A 283 -23.60 14.86 5.39
CA ASP A 283 -23.45 15.37 4.03
C ASP A 283 -24.32 14.58 3.04
N ARG A 284 -25.35 15.26 2.52
CA ARG A 284 -26.30 14.71 1.55
C ARG A 284 -25.65 14.38 0.20
N LEU A 285 -24.65 15.15 -0.23
CA LEU A 285 -23.95 14.90 -1.50
C LEU A 285 -23.03 13.68 -1.39
N LEU A 286 -22.28 13.58 -0.29
CA LEU A 286 -21.49 12.38 -0.01
C LEU A 286 -22.39 11.14 0.12
N GLY A 287 -23.52 11.26 0.83
CA GLY A 287 -24.53 10.21 0.91
C GLY A 287 -25.04 9.74 -0.46
N LYS A 288 -25.34 10.66 -1.39
CA LYS A 288 -25.71 10.32 -2.77
C LYS A 288 -24.60 9.56 -3.50
N VAL A 289 -23.34 10.00 -3.37
CA VAL A 289 -22.17 9.33 -3.98
C VAL A 289 -22.00 7.92 -3.42
N LEU A 290 -22.08 7.74 -2.10
CA LEU A 290 -21.97 6.43 -1.45
C LEU A 290 -23.05 5.46 -1.93
N LEU A 291 -24.31 5.92 -2.00
CA LEU A 291 -25.42 5.09 -2.49
C LEU A 291 -25.21 4.65 -3.95
N LYS A 292 -24.68 5.52 -4.82
CA LYS A 292 -24.30 5.15 -6.20
C LYS A 292 -23.17 4.12 -6.26
N GLN A 293 -22.28 4.12 -5.27
CA GLN A 293 -21.21 3.12 -5.12
C GLN A 293 -21.69 1.81 -4.47
N GLY A 294 -22.99 1.66 -4.22
CA GLY A 294 -23.59 0.45 -3.66
C GLY A 294 -23.52 0.39 -2.13
N PHE A 295 -23.43 1.53 -1.43
CA PHE A 295 -23.69 1.55 0.01
C PHE A 295 -25.19 1.49 0.29
N PHE A 296 -25.55 1.07 1.50
CA PHE A 296 -26.90 1.18 2.05
C PHE A 296 -26.89 1.97 3.36
N ARG A 297 -28.04 2.56 3.70
CA ARG A 297 -28.25 3.23 4.99
C ARG A 297 -28.49 2.18 6.05
N VAL A 298 -27.77 2.25 7.16
CA VAL A 298 -28.04 1.43 8.35
C VAL A 298 -29.35 1.92 8.99
N ARG A 299 -30.13 1.04 9.62
CA ARG A 299 -31.43 1.40 10.22
C ARG A 299 -31.24 2.30 11.45
N GLU A 300 -30.34 1.92 12.34
CA GLU A 300 -30.00 2.70 13.53
C GLU A 300 -29.00 3.79 13.16
N GLN A 301 -29.38 5.04 13.39
CA GLN A 301 -28.50 6.19 13.19
C GLN A 301 -27.87 6.62 14.51
N PRO A 302 -26.58 6.98 14.52
CA PRO A 302 -25.94 7.52 15.71
C PRO A 302 -26.60 8.83 16.13
N GLY A 303 -26.78 9.03 17.44
CA GLY A 303 -27.33 10.27 17.97
C GLY A 303 -26.30 11.40 17.86
N PHE A 304 -26.67 12.49 17.20
CA PHE A 304 -25.98 13.77 17.25
C PHE A 304 -26.91 14.80 17.91
N PHE A 305 -26.44 15.44 18.97
CA PHE A 305 -27.21 16.42 19.73
C PHE A 305 -26.43 17.71 19.89
N VAL A 306 -27.15 18.82 19.83
CA VAL A 306 -26.59 20.16 19.99
C VAL A 306 -27.39 20.92 21.05
N ARG A 307 -26.69 21.67 21.90
CA ARG A 307 -27.29 22.68 22.77
C ARG A 307 -26.60 24.00 22.49
N SER A 308 -27.38 25.06 22.35
CA SER A 308 -26.85 26.41 22.17
C SER A 308 -27.63 27.43 22.99
N SER A 309 -26.92 28.43 23.52
CA SER A 309 -27.49 29.66 24.09
C SER A 309 -27.35 30.87 23.16
N LEU A 310 -26.89 30.67 21.91
CA LEU A 310 -26.59 31.73 20.94
C LEU A 310 -27.83 32.26 20.18
N GLY A 311 -29.05 31.92 20.62
CA GLY A 311 -30.29 32.39 19.99
C GLY A 311 -30.67 31.74 18.66
N ASP A 312 -30.02 30.64 18.26
CA ASP A 312 -30.41 29.85 17.07
C ASP A 312 -31.64 28.99 17.38
N SER A 313 -32.69 29.09 16.57
CA SER A 313 -33.91 28.30 16.70
C SER A 313 -33.77 26.84 16.26
N ALA A 314 -32.74 26.52 15.45
CA ALA A 314 -32.45 25.16 14.96
C ALA A 314 -30.95 24.86 15.07
N PRO A 315 -30.39 24.87 16.30
CA PRO A 315 -28.95 24.76 16.51
C PRO A 315 -28.37 23.43 16.01
N GLU A 316 -29.18 22.38 15.91
CA GLU A 316 -28.84 21.01 15.51
C GLU A 316 -28.85 20.75 13.99
N ARG A 317 -29.35 21.69 13.18
CA ARG A 317 -29.43 21.56 11.71
C ARG A 317 -28.29 22.25 10.99
N GLY A 318 -27.95 21.75 9.81
CA GLY A 318 -26.96 22.37 8.91
C GLY A 318 -25.51 22.07 9.26
N TRP A 319 -25.29 21.11 10.16
CA TRP A 319 -23.95 20.65 10.52
C TRP A 319 -23.38 19.71 9.46
N PHE A 320 -22.10 19.90 9.12
CA PHE A 320 -21.28 18.88 8.49
C PHE A 320 -20.59 18.04 9.58
N ILE A 321 -20.98 16.77 9.67
CA ILE A 321 -20.51 15.79 10.65
C ILE A 321 -19.99 14.55 9.93
N MET A 322 -18.89 14.01 10.42
CA MET A 322 -18.17 12.81 10.01
C MET A 322 -17.73 12.01 11.25
N PRO A 323 -17.30 10.73 11.13
CA PRO A 323 -16.94 9.92 12.29
C PRO A 323 -15.81 10.50 13.14
N GLY A 324 -14.89 11.22 12.49
CA GLY A 324 -13.70 11.78 13.14
C GLY A 324 -13.95 13.01 14.02
N ASP A 325 -15.12 13.66 13.96
CA ASP A 325 -15.36 14.93 14.68
C ASP A 325 -15.36 14.78 16.21
N SER A 326 -15.89 13.67 16.74
CA SER A 326 -15.98 13.37 18.19
C SER A 326 -15.07 12.20 18.58
N ASP A 327 -15.09 11.84 19.85
CA ASP A 327 -14.33 10.75 20.47
C ASP A 327 -14.53 9.33 19.91
N GLY A 328 -15.70 9.03 19.36
CA GLY A 328 -16.07 7.67 18.96
C GLY A 328 -15.10 6.95 18.01
N ASP A 329 -14.45 7.64 17.07
CA ASP A 329 -13.57 6.97 16.09
C ASP A 329 -12.27 6.45 16.70
N PHE A 330 -11.50 7.29 17.40
CA PHE A 330 -10.23 6.84 18.02
C PHE A 330 -10.46 5.94 19.22
N LEU A 331 -11.60 6.07 19.92
CA LEU A 331 -11.95 5.12 20.99
C LEU A 331 -12.25 3.74 20.42
N GLN A 332 -12.87 3.67 19.24
CA GLN A 332 -13.00 2.40 18.55
C GLN A 332 -11.64 1.88 18.09
N ALA A 333 -10.76 2.74 17.58
CA ALA A 333 -9.41 2.33 17.17
C ALA A 333 -8.59 1.77 18.36
N ALA A 334 -8.67 2.40 19.54
CA ALA A 334 -8.04 1.89 20.76
C ALA A 334 -8.58 0.49 21.13
N LYS A 335 -9.89 0.25 21.01
CA LYS A 335 -10.48 -1.09 21.21
C LYS A 335 -10.02 -2.09 20.16
N ASP A 336 -9.91 -1.67 18.91
CA ASP A 336 -9.42 -2.51 17.81
C ASP A 336 -7.97 -2.94 18.10
N ALA A 337 -7.12 -2.03 18.59
CA ALA A 337 -5.74 -2.32 19.00
C ALA A 337 -5.65 -3.30 20.18
N VAL A 338 -6.46 -3.11 21.22
CA VAL A 338 -6.54 -4.06 22.34
C VAL A 338 -6.99 -5.44 21.85
N THR A 339 -7.96 -5.50 20.92
CA THR A 339 -8.44 -6.77 20.35
C THR A 339 -7.32 -7.49 19.59
N LEU A 340 -6.50 -6.75 18.83
CA LEU A 340 -5.33 -7.30 18.14
C LEU A 340 -4.29 -7.85 19.11
N GLN A 341 -3.99 -7.12 20.19
CA GLN A 341 -3.07 -7.59 21.24
C GLN A 341 -3.59 -8.85 21.94
N GLN A 342 -4.90 -8.95 22.15
CA GLN A 342 -5.54 -10.14 22.75
C GLN A 342 -5.69 -11.31 21.77
N SER A 343 -5.51 -11.08 20.46
CA SER A 343 -5.67 -12.09 19.40
C SER A 343 -4.41 -12.13 18.51
N PRO A 344 -3.24 -12.54 19.03
CA PRO A 344 -1.97 -12.47 18.29
C PRO A 344 -1.96 -13.35 17.02
N ASP A 345 -2.80 -14.38 16.95
CA ASP A 345 -2.95 -15.26 15.78
C ASP A 345 -3.95 -14.75 14.72
N LEU A 346 -4.56 -13.58 14.94
CA LEU A 346 -5.53 -13.03 14.00
C LEU A 346 -4.84 -12.64 12.68
N ILE A 347 -5.25 -13.29 11.60
CA ILE A 347 -4.79 -12.96 10.26
C ILE A 347 -5.63 -11.83 9.67
N THR A 348 -4.97 -10.75 9.27
CA THR A 348 -5.61 -9.61 8.58
C THR A 348 -4.90 -9.31 7.27
N THR A 349 -5.60 -8.62 6.35
CA THR A 349 -5.04 -8.28 5.04
C THR A 349 -5.45 -6.88 4.62
N ARG A 350 -4.48 -6.09 4.15
CA ARG A 350 -4.70 -4.74 3.63
C ARG A 350 -3.75 -4.43 2.49
N CYS A 351 -4.10 -3.43 1.68
CA CYS A 351 -3.13 -2.84 0.76
C CYS A 351 -2.29 -1.80 1.52
N LEU A 352 -0.99 -1.79 1.30
CA LEU A 352 -0.08 -0.76 1.80
C LEU A 352 -0.11 0.47 0.89
N LEU A 353 0.04 1.64 1.47
CA LEU A 353 0.28 2.90 0.77
C LEU A 353 1.74 2.98 0.31
N ASP A 354 1.99 3.75 -0.74
CA ASP A 354 3.31 3.87 -1.37
C ASP A 354 4.41 4.21 -0.35
N ASP A 355 4.17 5.21 0.48
CA ASP A 355 5.09 5.65 1.52
C ASP A 355 5.22 4.67 2.70
N GLU A 356 4.19 3.86 3.00
CA GLU A 356 4.28 2.83 4.04
C GLU A 356 5.31 1.75 3.70
N TRP A 357 5.21 1.16 2.49
CA TRP A 357 6.10 0.06 2.11
C TRP A 357 7.46 0.58 1.62
N LEU A 358 7.53 1.76 0.98
CA LEU A 358 8.79 2.42 0.68
C LEU A 358 9.51 2.88 1.96
N GLY A 359 8.77 3.28 2.99
CA GLY A 359 9.32 3.73 4.27
C GLY A 359 9.72 2.60 5.23
N SER A 360 9.47 1.33 4.87
CA SER A 360 9.66 0.18 5.76
C SER A 360 10.62 -0.89 5.22
N PRO A 361 11.86 -0.55 4.82
CA PRO A 361 12.81 -1.52 4.26
C PRO A 361 13.13 -2.67 5.24
N ALA A 362 13.21 -2.39 6.54
CA ALA A 362 13.52 -3.41 7.55
C ALA A 362 12.43 -4.49 7.68
N ALA A 363 11.15 -4.10 7.66
CA ALA A 363 10.04 -5.06 7.74
C ALA A 363 10.00 -5.97 6.50
N TRP A 364 10.26 -5.41 5.32
CA TRP A 364 10.35 -6.18 4.07
C TRP A 364 11.55 -7.14 4.10
N GLN A 365 12.70 -6.66 4.56
CA GLN A 365 13.92 -7.46 4.64
C GLN A 365 13.77 -8.64 5.61
N ASN A 366 13.21 -8.40 6.80
CA ASN A 366 12.92 -9.46 7.78
C ASN A 366 12.02 -10.55 7.16
N LEU A 367 10.99 -10.16 6.42
CA LEU A 367 10.12 -11.11 5.74
C LEU A 367 10.86 -11.89 4.64
N ILE A 368 11.74 -11.23 3.87
CA ILE A 368 12.56 -11.90 2.85
C ILE A 368 13.43 -12.99 3.47
N GLU A 369 14.12 -12.68 4.57
CA GLU A 369 15.01 -13.60 5.30
C GLU A 369 14.27 -14.82 5.87
N GLN A 370 12.99 -14.66 6.21
CA GLN A 370 12.13 -15.73 6.73
C GLN A 370 11.37 -16.49 5.63
N SER A 371 11.50 -16.07 4.36
CA SER A 371 10.78 -16.63 3.22
C SER A 371 11.68 -17.48 2.32
N SER A 372 11.06 -18.11 1.31
CA SER A 372 11.78 -18.75 0.20
C SER A 372 11.82 -17.87 -1.07
N ALA A 373 11.43 -16.59 -0.97
CA ALA A 373 11.45 -15.67 -2.11
C ALA A 373 12.90 -15.30 -2.47
N ASN A 374 13.14 -14.95 -3.73
CA ASN A 374 14.48 -14.59 -4.18
C ASN A 374 14.96 -13.28 -3.50
N PRO A 375 16.12 -13.29 -2.81
CA PRO A 375 16.55 -12.17 -1.98
C PRO A 375 16.92 -10.92 -2.79
N LEU A 376 17.37 -11.07 -4.04
CA LEU A 376 17.66 -9.93 -4.91
C LEU A 376 16.37 -9.37 -5.53
N PHE A 377 15.68 -10.21 -6.31
CA PHE A 377 14.61 -9.78 -7.19
C PHE A 377 13.32 -9.43 -6.45
N MET A 378 13.02 -10.14 -5.36
CA MET A 378 11.87 -9.84 -4.50
C MET A 378 12.26 -8.97 -3.29
N GLY A 379 13.56 -8.64 -3.15
CA GLY A 379 14.08 -7.77 -2.12
C GLY A 379 13.62 -6.31 -2.27
N TRP A 380 13.60 -5.59 -1.15
CA TRP A 380 13.13 -4.21 -1.11
C TRP A 380 13.94 -3.28 -2.02
N ALA A 381 15.27 -3.45 -2.08
CA ALA A 381 16.15 -2.62 -2.90
C ALA A 381 15.74 -2.66 -4.39
N TRP A 382 15.49 -3.86 -4.91
CA TRP A 382 15.07 -4.05 -6.30
C TRP A 382 13.65 -3.54 -6.57
N GLN A 383 12.69 -3.95 -5.72
CA GLN A 383 11.27 -3.63 -5.90
C GLN A 383 11.01 -2.12 -5.75
N SER A 384 11.64 -1.46 -4.77
CA SER A 384 11.54 -0.01 -4.58
C SER A 384 12.23 0.78 -5.70
N ALA A 385 13.41 0.33 -6.16
CA ALA A 385 14.12 0.99 -7.26
C ALA A 385 13.31 0.90 -8.56
N TRP A 386 12.67 -0.24 -8.81
CA TRP A 386 11.79 -0.42 -9.97
C TRP A 386 10.58 0.51 -9.88
N TRP A 387 9.86 0.50 -8.75
CA TRP A 387 8.66 1.30 -8.57
C TRP A 387 8.93 2.79 -8.73
N GLN A 388 9.99 3.31 -8.09
CA GLN A 388 10.31 4.74 -8.16
C GLN A 388 10.87 5.16 -9.53
N THR A 389 11.31 4.21 -10.35
CA THR A 389 11.81 4.50 -11.71
C THR A 389 10.68 4.54 -12.73
N TRP A 390 9.73 3.60 -12.65
CA TRP A 390 8.71 3.44 -13.68
C TRP A 390 7.27 3.65 -13.22
N GLY A 391 6.97 3.55 -11.92
CA GLY A 391 5.61 3.65 -11.38
C GLY A 391 4.88 4.92 -11.83
N GLN A 392 5.46 6.08 -11.52
CA GLN A 392 4.91 7.38 -11.96
C GLN A 392 5.05 7.59 -13.46
N ALA A 393 6.21 7.28 -14.06
CA ALA A 393 6.48 7.50 -15.48
C ALA A 393 5.50 6.74 -16.40
N LEU A 394 5.05 5.56 -15.97
CA LEU A 394 4.10 4.72 -16.69
C LEU A 394 2.65 4.86 -16.17
N ARG A 395 2.40 5.80 -15.25
CA ARG A 395 1.09 6.06 -14.61
C ARG A 395 0.46 4.78 -14.02
N LEU A 396 1.26 4.01 -13.31
CA LEU A 396 0.85 2.79 -12.62
C LEU A 396 0.28 3.14 -11.25
N GLU A 397 -0.70 2.36 -10.79
CA GLU A 397 -1.27 2.48 -9.45
C GLU A 397 -0.77 1.31 -8.59
N ALA A 398 -0.13 1.60 -7.44
CA ALA A 398 0.35 0.56 -6.55
C ALA A 398 -0.81 -0.28 -5.99
N CYS A 399 -0.52 -1.55 -5.73
CA CYS A 399 -1.45 -2.50 -5.13
C CYS A 399 -0.67 -3.53 -4.28
N VAL A 400 0.19 -3.05 -3.39
CA VAL A 400 1.00 -3.92 -2.54
C VAL A 400 0.10 -4.53 -1.46
N VAL A 401 -0.19 -5.83 -1.55
CA VAL A 401 -1.04 -6.54 -0.58
C VAL A 401 -0.17 -7.10 0.53
N ALA A 402 -0.47 -6.74 1.77
CA ALA A 402 0.22 -7.23 2.96
C ALA A 402 -0.72 -8.06 3.85
N VAL A 403 -0.18 -9.14 4.41
CA VAL A 403 -0.84 -10.06 5.33
C VAL A 403 -0.14 -9.97 6.68
N PHE A 404 -0.92 -9.73 7.73
CA PHE A 404 -0.44 -9.59 9.09
C PHE A 404 -0.99 -10.69 9.97
N ARG A 405 -0.17 -11.19 10.89
CA ARG A 405 -0.56 -11.99 12.06
C ARG A 405 -0.43 -11.11 13.29
N GLY A 406 -1.55 -10.63 13.83
CA GLY A 406 -1.52 -9.51 14.77
C GLY A 406 -0.89 -8.28 14.11
N GLU A 407 0.29 -7.86 14.59
CA GLU A 407 1.09 -6.76 14.01
C GLU A 407 2.28 -7.25 13.16
N GLU A 408 2.58 -8.56 13.18
CA GLU A 408 3.70 -9.16 12.46
C GLU A 408 3.37 -9.31 10.97
N LEU A 409 4.22 -8.78 10.09
CA LEU A 409 4.09 -8.97 8.64
C LEU A 409 4.53 -10.40 8.28
N ILE A 410 3.60 -11.23 7.82
CA ILE A 410 3.86 -12.64 7.47
C ILE A 410 3.75 -12.94 5.97
N GLY A 411 3.23 -11.99 5.19
CA GLY A 411 3.04 -12.17 3.75
C GLY A 411 2.92 -10.87 3.00
N LEU A 412 3.47 -10.83 1.78
CA LEU A 412 3.51 -9.65 0.93
C LEU A 412 3.43 -10.06 -0.53
N LEU A 413 2.62 -9.35 -1.30
CA LEU A 413 2.53 -9.50 -2.75
C LEU A 413 2.62 -8.11 -3.41
N PRO A 414 3.78 -7.75 -3.98
CA PRO A 414 4.00 -6.42 -4.53
C PRO A 414 3.39 -6.30 -5.92
N LEU A 415 2.19 -5.72 -6.01
CA LEU A 415 1.46 -5.59 -7.29
C LEU A 415 1.36 -4.13 -7.73
N PHE A 416 1.16 -3.95 -9.02
CA PHE A 416 0.62 -2.72 -9.58
C PHE A 416 -0.55 -3.01 -10.50
N ARG A 417 -1.43 -2.02 -10.66
CA ARG A 417 -2.59 -2.09 -11.53
C ARG A 417 -2.59 -0.97 -12.54
N ARG A 418 -3.23 -1.21 -13.68
CA ARG A 418 -3.49 -0.20 -14.70
C ARG A 418 -4.74 -0.52 -15.50
N TRP A 419 -5.20 0.45 -16.25
CA TRP A 419 -6.19 0.21 -17.30
C TRP A 419 -5.49 -0.08 -18.63
N ARG A 420 -6.06 -1.00 -19.39
CA ARG A 420 -5.66 -1.32 -20.76
C ARG A 420 -6.87 -1.24 -21.67
N ARG A 421 -6.72 -0.58 -22.81
CA ARG A 421 -7.74 -0.55 -23.85
C ARG A 421 -7.46 -1.64 -24.89
N SER A 422 -8.48 -2.45 -25.20
CA SER A 422 -8.42 -3.39 -26.32
C SER A 422 -8.52 -2.67 -27.66
N ARG A 423 -8.18 -3.36 -28.75
CA ARG A 423 -8.47 -2.88 -30.12
C ARG A 423 -9.95 -2.56 -30.36
N THR A 424 -10.85 -3.26 -29.68
CA THR A 424 -12.31 -3.04 -29.76
C THR A 424 -12.81 -1.91 -28.86
N GLY A 425 -11.91 -1.20 -28.17
CA GLY A 425 -12.25 -0.10 -27.28
C GLY A 425 -12.66 -0.50 -25.87
N THR A 426 -12.74 -1.80 -25.57
CA THR A 426 -13.06 -2.35 -24.24
C THR A 426 -11.94 -2.04 -23.25
N LEU A 427 -12.29 -1.54 -22.07
CA LEU A 427 -11.34 -1.28 -20.99
C LEU A 427 -11.22 -2.49 -20.07
N TRP A 428 -10.00 -2.99 -19.92
CA TRP A 428 -9.63 -4.07 -19.01
C TRP A 428 -8.78 -3.51 -17.88
N ARG A 429 -8.99 -4.04 -16.66
CA ARG A 429 -8.11 -3.83 -15.52
C ARG A 429 -7.02 -4.88 -15.55
N GLU A 430 -5.80 -4.43 -15.69
CA GLU A 430 -4.64 -5.29 -15.60
C GLU A 430 -4.01 -5.18 -14.23
N LEU A 431 -3.59 -6.33 -13.72
CA LEU A 431 -2.80 -6.48 -12.51
C LEU A 431 -1.49 -7.14 -12.91
N HIS A 432 -0.40 -6.71 -12.29
CA HIS A 432 0.96 -7.22 -12.55
C HIS A 432 1.72 -7.27 -11.24
N VAL A 433 2.72 -8.13 -11.14
CA VAL A 433 3.71 -8.05 -10.05
C VAL A 433 4.71 -6.94 -10.39
N ILE A 434 5.08 -6.13 -9.40
CA ILE A 434 6.12 -5.10 -9.54
C ILE A 434 7.42 -5.78 -9.98
N GLY A 435 8.10 -5.18 -10.96
CA GLY A 435 9.35 -5.72 -11.47
C GLY A 435 9.41 -5.99 -12.98
N HIS A 436 8.27 -5.99 -13.69
CA HIS A 436 8.28 -6.13 -15.14
C HIS A 436 7.01 -5.53 -15.77
N ALA A 437 7.15 -4.46 -16.57
CA ALA A 437 6.04 -3.84 -17.29
C ALA A 437 5.80 -4.54 -18.64
N TRP A 438 5.49 -5.84 -18.59
CA TRP A 438 5.39 -6.68 -19.79
C TRP A 438 4.29 -6.20 -20.75
N SER A 439 4.62 -6.06 -22.03
CA SER A 439 3.76 -5.46 -23.07
C SER A 439 3.28 -4.03 -22.76
N ILE A 440 3.97 -3.31 -21.86
CA ILE A 440 3.69 -1.92 -21.50
C ILE A 440 4.86 -1.03 -21.92
N ALA A 441 6.07 -1.33 -21.44
CA ALA A 441 7.27 -0.54 -21.69
C ALA A 441 8.53 -1.41 -21.51
N PRO A 442 9.66 -1.05 -22.13
CA PRO A 442 10.94 -1.70 -21.88
C PRO A 442 11.46 -1.32 -20.49
N THR A 443 11.20 -2.16 -19.48
CA THR A 443 11.73 -2.00 -18.11
C THR A 443 12.81 -3.04 -17.83
N VAL A 444 13.64 -2.78 -16.81
CA VAL A 444 14.49 -3.85 -16.26
C VAL A 444 13.59 -4.97 -15.73
N ARG A 445 14.02 -6.21 -15.95
CA ARG A 445 13.25 -7.43 -15.74
C ARG A 445 13.58 -8.03 -14.37
N THR A 446 12.55 -8.23 -13.55
CA THR A 446 12.61 -9.07 -12.36
C THR A 446 12.45 -10.55 -12.74
N GLU A 447 13.40 -11.39 -12.33
CA GLU A 447 13.30 -12.85 -12.43
C GLU A 447 12.92 -13.47 -11.07
N TYR A 448 12.56 -14.76 -11.04
CA TYR A 448 12.14 -15.44 -9.80
C TYR A 448 10.94 -14.78 -9.12
N VAL A 449 9.97 -14.30 -9.90
CA VAL A 449 8.79 -13.61 -9.36
C VAL A 449 7.94 -14.56 -8.53
N SER A 450 7.62 -14.13 -7.31
CA SER A 450 6.83 -14.89 -6.34
C SER A 450 6.02 -13.99 -5.41
N ALA A 451 5.15 -14.60 -4.60
CA ALA A 451 4.75 -13.99 -3.33
C ALA A 451 5.91 -14.10 -2.33
N ILE A 452 5.97 -13.17 -1.36
CA ILE A 452 6.92 -13.22 -0.26
C ILE A 452 6.13 -13.62 0.97
N VAL A 453 6.31 -14.84 1.45
CA VAL A 453 5.54 -15.37 2.59
C VAL A 453 6.50 -16.06 3.54
N ASP A 454 6.36 -15.75 4.83
CA ASP A 454 7.09 -16.41 5.90
C ASP A 454 6.91 -17.93 5.78
N ALA A 455 8.03 -18.66 5.74
CA ALA A 455 8.03 -20.11 5.61
C ALA A 455 7.25 -20.80 6.73
N LYS A 456 7.23 -20.24 7.94
CA LYS A 456 6.49 -20.74 9.10
C LYS A 456 4.98 -20.62 8.93
N TYR A 457 4.50 -19.57 8.27
CA TYR A 457 3.07 -19.29 8.07
C TYR A 457 2.64 -19.41 6.60
N ARG A 458 3.36 -20.23 5.82
CA ARG A 458 3.19 -20.33 4.37
C ARG A 458 1.74 -20.59 3.95
N GLU A 459 1.07 -21.54 4.59
CA GLU A 459 -0.32 -21.89 4.28
C GLU A 459 -1.28 -20.72 4.56
N GLN A 460 -1.19 -20.13 5.75
CA GLN A 460 -2.05 -19.02 6.16
C GLN A 460 -1.81 -17.79 5.29
N GLY A 461 -0.55 -17.47 5.00
CA GLY A 461 -0.15 -16.36 4.15
C GLY A 461 -0.61 -16.52 2.71
N ASN A 462 -0.36 -17.68 2.09
CA ASN A 462 -0.81 -17.96 0.72
C ASN A 462 -2.34 -17.95 0.61
N ARG A 463 -3.04 -18.52 1.59
CA ARG A 463 -4.51 -18.47 1.64
C ARG A 463 -5.02 -17.03 1.72
N ALA A 464 -4.47 -16.22 2.61
CA ALA A 464 -4.86 -14.82 2.75
C ALA A 464 -4.60 -14.00 1.48
N LEU A 465 -3.45 -14.22 0.82
CA LEU A 465 -3.13 -13.60 -0.47
C LEU A 465 -4.07 -14.07 -1.59
N THR A 466 -4.41 -15.37 -1.65
CA THR A 466 -5.38 -15.92 -2.62
C THR A 466 -6.76 -15.28 -2.44
N GLU A 467 -7.22 -15.17 -1.19
CA GLU A 467 -8.47 -14.49 -0.85
C GLU A 467 -8.43 -13.02 -1.25
N ALA A 468 -7.33 -12.32 -0.99
CA ALA A 468 -7.14 -10.94 -1.42
C ALA A 468 -7.19 -10.79 -2.94
N MET A 469 -6.49 -11.64 -3.70
CA MET A 469 -6.52 -11.64 -5.16
C MET A 469 -7.91 -11.91 -5.74
N THR A 470 -8.72 -12.74 -5.05
CA THR A 470 -10.12 -12.97 -5.40
C THR A 470 -10.95 -11.70 -5.21
N ARG A 471 -10.68 -10.92 -4.16
CA ARG A 471 -11.37 -9.66 -3.82
C ARG A 471 -10.94 -8.50 -4.72
N LEU A 472 -9.67 -8.43 -5.09
CA LEU A 472 -9.12 -7.41 -5.97
C LEU A 472 -9.82 -7.39 -7.32
N ARG A 473 -10.03 -6.18 -7.86
CA ARG A 473 -10.71 -5.98 -9.14
C ARG A 473 -9.74 -5.93 -10.31
N TRP A 474 -9.52 -7.09 -10.92
CA TRP A 474 -8.75 -7.24 -12.16
C TRP A 474 -9.50 -8.12 -13.18
N ASP A 475 -9.17 -7.94 -14.45
CA ASP A 475 -9.69 -8.70 -15.59
C ASP A 475 -8.60 -9.59 -16.20
N ILE A 476 -7.36 -9.10 -16.19
CA ILE A 476 -6.14 -9.80 -16.58
C ILE A 476 -5.11 -9.67 -15.45
N PHE A 477 -4.45 -10.76 -15.09
CA PHE A 477 -3.28 -10.73 -14.22
C PHE A 477 -2.08 -11.32 -14.96
N THR A 478 -0.96 -10.61 -15.00
CA THR A 478 0.28 -11.06 -15.64
C THR A 478 1.34 -11.32 -14.58
N VAL A 479 1.89 -12.54 -14.58
CA VAL A 479 3.05 -12.94 -13.77
C VAL A 479 4.17 -13.24 -14.73
N CYS A 480 5.25 -12.49 -14.66
CA CYS A 480 6.42 -12.73 -15.50
C CYS A 480 7.44 -13.56 -14.72
N ASP A 481 8.18 -14.40 -15.43
CA ASP A 481 9.46 -14.92 -14.95
C ASP A 481 9.39 -15.63 -13.59
N THR A 482 8.29 -16.33 -13.35
CA THR A 482 8.12 -17.21 -12.20
C THR A 482 8.72 -18.58 -12.53
N VAL A 483 9.19 -19.27 -11.49
CA VAL A 483 9.80 -20.61 -11.61
C VAL A 483 9.00 -21.59 -10.77
N ALA A 484 8.90 -22.84 -11.22
CA ALA A 484 8.08 -23.87 -10.57
C ALA A 484 8.55 -24.20 -9.13
N GLU A 485 9.81 -23.95 -8.82
CA GLU A 485 10.44 -24.27 -7.53
C GLU A 485 9.97 -23.36 -6.37
N ILE A 486 9.30 -22.23 -6.65
CA ILE A 486 8.89 -21.26 -5.61
C ILE A 486 7.53 -21.63 -4.95
N GLY A 487 7.01 -22.84 -5.19
CA GLY A 487 5.85 -23.40 -4.46
C GLY A 487 4.47 -22.92 -4.96
N GLU A 488 3.41 -23.27 -4.21
CA GLU A 488 2.01 -22.94 -4.54
C GLU A 488 1.80 -21.43 -4.56
N ALA A 489 1.75 -20.83 -5.74
CA ALA A 489 1.59 -19.40 -5.85
C ALA A 489 0.12 -18.99 -5.59
N PRO A 490 -0.15 -17.92 -4.82
CA PRO A 490 -1.51 -17.54 -4.43
C PRO A 490 -2.48 -17.33 -5.61
N TRP A 491 -1.96 -16.98 -6.78
CA TRP A 491 -2.76 -16.76 -7.98
C TRP A 491 -3.26 -18.04 -8.66
N GLU A 492 -2.63 -19.19 -8.42
CA GLU A 492 -3.02 -20.48 -9.02
C GLU A 492 -4.36 -20.99 -8.48
N CYS A 493 -4.68 -20.62 -7.24
CA CYS A 493 -5.88 -21.02 -6.53
C CYS A 493 -7.04 -20.02 -6.71
N VAL A 494 -6.86 -18.96 -7.49
CA VAL A 494 -7.93 -17.97 -7.70
C VAL A 494 -9.04 -18.59 -8.56
N PRO A 495 -10.29 -18.64 -8.09
CA PRO A 495 -11.38 -19.30 -8.79
C PRO A 495 -11.76 -18.57 -10.08
N GLN A 496 -12.38 -19.31 -11.01
CA GLN A 496 -12.92 -18.75 -12.26
C GLN A 496 -11.87 -18.05 -13.13
N THR A 497 -10.63 -18.54 -13.13
CA THR A 497 -9.53 -18.04 -13.95
C THR A 497 -9.22 -18.99 -15.11
N THR A 498 -8.58 -18.48 -16.15
CA THR A 498 -8.03 -19.28 -17.24
C THR A 498 -6.62 -18.82 -17.54
N TYR A 499 -5.68 -19.76 -17.56
CA TYR A 499 -4.26 -19.50 -17.65
C TYR A 499 -3.76 -19.61 -19.09
N LEU A 500 -2.82 -18.77 -19.48
CA LEU A 500 -2.13 -18.86 -20.75
C LEU A 500 -0.64 -18.56 -20.56
N ARG A 501 0.21 -19.54 -20.89
CA ARG A 501 1.66 -19.31 -20.95
C ARG A 501 1.99 -18.46 -22.17
N ARG A 502 2.66 -17.34 -21.95
CA ARG A 502 3.03 -16.36 -22.98
C ARG A 502 4.47 -16.49 -23.43
N LYS A 503 5.35 -16.81 -22.50
CA LYS A 503 6.80 -16.90 -22.72
C LYS A 503 7.35 -18.01 -21.83
N ARG A 504 8.38 -18.68 -22.34
CA ARG A 504 9.24 -19.58 -21.59
C ARG A 504 10.68 -19.27 -21.96
N GLU A 505 11.53 -19.07 -20.97
CA GLU A 505 12.96 -18.90 -21.12
C GLU A 505 13.70 -19.81 -20.15
N GLN A 506 15.00 -19.96 -20.39
CA GLN A 506 15.87 -20.80 -19.58
C GLN A 506 17.07 -20.00 -19.09
N GLY A 507 17.45 -20.24 -17.83
CA GLY A 507 18.70 -19.82 -17.23
C GLY A 507 19.47 -21.03 -16.69
N VAL A 508 20.67 -20.79 -16.16
CA VAL A 508 21.52 -21.84 -15.58
C VAL A 508 22.14 -21.35 -14.29
N VAL A 509 21.98 -22.15 -13.23
CA VAL A 509 22.58 -21.90 -11.91
C VAL A 509 23.68 -22.93 -11.69
N VAL A 510 24.91 -22.46 -11.47
CA VAL A 510 26.05 -23.30 -11.10
C VAL A 510 26.14 -23.34 -9.59
N THR A 511 26.17 -24.54 -9.01
CA THR A 511 26.49 -24.72 -7.59
C THR A 511 27.99 -24.55 -7.38
N VAL A 512 28.39 -23.68 -6.46
CA VAL A 512 29.78 -23.29 -6.21
C VAL A 512 30.28 -23.58 -4.79
N ASP A 513 29.57 -24.42 -4.03
CA ASP A 513 29.93 -24.83 -2.66
C ASP A 513 30.93 -26.01 -2.59
N GLY A 514 31.56 -26.34 -3.72
CA GLY A 514 32.51 -27.45 -3.86
C GLY A 514 33.90 -27.01 -4.35
N GLU A 515 34.63 -27.93 -4.98
CA GLU A 515 35.97 -27.65 -5.49
C GLU A 515 35.95 -27.17 -6.94
N PHE A 516 36.52 -26.00 -7.22
CA PHE A 516 36.63 -25.44 -8.57
C PHE A 516 37.26 -26.42 -9.57
N THR A 517 38.31 -27.14 -9.14
CA THR A 517 39.03 -28.10 -9.98
C THR A 517 38.14 -29.27 -10.42
N GLN A 518 37.25 -29.75 -9.55
CA GLN A 518 36.30 -30.82 -9.88
C GLN A 518 35.25 -30.34 -10.88
N TRP A 519 34.70 -29.14 -10.67
CA TRP A 519 33.78 -28.52 -11.62
C TRP A 519 34.42 -28.34 -13.00
N LEU A 520 35.65 -27.81 -13.03
CA LEU A 520 36.40 -27.58 -14.26
C LEU A 520 36.65 -28.88 -15.05
N GLN A 521 36.96 -29.98 -14.34
CA GLN A 521 37.14 -31.31 -14.93
C GLN A 521 35.83 -31.90 -15.49
N ALA A 522 34.67 -31.55 -14.92
CA ALA A 522 33.36 -31.99 -15.39
C ALA A 522 32.89 -31.28 -16.68
N LEU A 523 33.50 -30.14 -17.02
CA LEU A 523 33.19 -29.40 -18.24
C LEU A 523 33.67 -30.12 -19.49
N GLY A 524 32.91 -29.99 -20.59
CA GLY A 524 33.32 -30.50 -21.89
C GLY A 524 34.62 -29.81 -22.40
N PRO A 525 35.44 -30.48 -23.23
CA PRO A 525 36.75 -29.96 -23.64
C PRO A 525 36.72 -28.56 -24.24
N ASN A 526 35.73 -28.26 -25.09
CA ASN A 526 35.57 -26.94 -25.71
C ASN A 526 35.16 -25.85 -24.71
N THR A 527 34.36 -26.18 -23.70
CA THR A 527 33.99 -25.22 -22.66
C THR A 527 35.19 -24.93 -21.77
N ARG A 528 35.90 -25.99 -21.33
CA ARG A 528 37.13 -25.90 -20.54
C ARG A 528 38.19 -25.06 -21.23
N LEU A 529 38.33 -25.25 -22.54
CA LEU A 529 39.22 -24.44 -23.38
C LEU A 529 38.88 -22.94 -23.25
N LYS A 530 37.61 -22.56 -23.42
CA LYS A 530 37.16 -21.17 -23.43
C LYS A 530 37.14 -20.51 -22.05
N VAL A 531 36.75 -21.26 -21.02
CA VAL A 531 36.55 -20.73 -19.66
C VAL A 531 37.86 -20.65 -18.87
N TYR A 532 38.83 -21.54 -19.13
CA TYR A 532 40.05 -21.63 -18.33
C TYR A 532 41.33 -21.74 -19.17
N ASN A 533 41.45 -22.72 -20.08
CA ASN A 533 42.75 -23.01 -20.71
C ASN A 533 43.28 -21.89 -21.64
N ARG A 534 42.43 -20.91 -22.04
CA ARG A 534 42.88 -19.74 -22.81
C ARG A 534 43.74 -18.77 -22.01
N ARG A 535 43.86 -18.91 -20.68
CA ARG A 535 44.84 -18.19 -19.85
C ARG A 535 46.27 -18.46 -20.32
N ASN A 536 46.64 -19.74 -20.47
CA ASN A 536 47.97 -20.14 -20.97
C ASN A 536 48.27 -19.60 -22.38
N TYR A 537 47.25 -19.48 -23.23
CA TYR A 537 47.42 -18.90 -24.58
C TYR A 537 47.77 -17.40 -24.51
N LEU A 538 47.15 -16.65 -23.60
CA LEU A 538 47.50 -15.24 -23.39
C LEU A 538 48.96 -15.13 -22.91
N GLU A 539 49.35 -15.92 -21.91
CA GLU A 539 50.72 -15.96 -21.40
C GLU A 539 51.74 -16.31 -22.50
N GLN A 540 51.48 -17.35 -23.29
CA GLN A 540 52.36 -17.77 -24.40
C GLN A 540 52.47 -16.73 -25.52
N THR A 541 51.46 -15.87 -25.68
CA THR A 541 51.47 -14.76 -26.64
C THR A 541 52.02 -13.47 -26.04
N GLY A 542 52.54 -13.51 -24.82
CA GLY A 542 53.13 -12.37 -24.12
C GLY A 542 52.09 -11.37 -23.59
N ARG A 543 50.80 -11.74 -23.55
CA ARG A 543 49.71 -10.92 -23.02
C ARG A 543 49.50 -11.22 -21.54
N HIS A 544 49.43 -10.18 -20.72
CA HIS A 544 49.25 -10.31 -19.28
C HIS A 544 47.82 -9.96 -18.86
N ALA A 545 47.07 -10.94 -18.36
CA ALA A 545 45.69 -10.77 -17.91
C ALA A 545 45.61 -10.52 -16.40
N VAL A 546 44.90 -9.48 -15.98
CA VAL A 546 44.63 -9.14 -14.58
C VAL A 546 43.13 -9.18 -14.33
N TYR A 547 42.71 -10.03 -13.39
CA TYR A 547 41.35 -10.04 -12.86
C TYR A 547 41.31 -9.16 -11.61
N ARG A 548 40.38 -8.20 -11.57
CA ARG A 548 40.18 -7.33 -10.41
C ARG A 548 38.71 -7.00 -10.20
N GLU A 549 38.36 -6.70 -8.95
CA GLU A 549 37.07 -6.11 -8.61
C GLU A 549 37.08 -4.60 -8.88
N GLU A 550 35.98 -4.07 -9.39
CA GLU A 550 35.71 -2.64 -9.56
C GLU A 550 34.76 -2.17 -8.46
N SER A 551 35.33 -1.52 -7.44
CA SER A 551 34.58 -1.02 -6.28
C SER A 551 33.68 0.17 -6.61
N ASN A 552 34.00 0.94 -7.66
CA ASN A 552 33.17 2.06 -8.09
C ASN A 552 32.11 1.60 -9.08
N ALA A 553 30.90 1.36 -8.58
CA ALA A 553 29.80 0.89 -9.41
C ALA A 553 29.41 1.87 -10.53
N GLY A 554 29.64 3.18 -10.37
CA GLY A 554 29.44 4.17 -11.44
C GLY A 554 30.40 3.95 -12.61
N GLN A 555 31.69 3.79 -12.32
CA GLN A 555 32.72 3.48 -13.32
C GLN A 555 32.46 2.12 -13.98
N ALA A 556 32.01 1.12 -13.21
CA ALA A 556 31.62 -0.17 -13.75
C ALA A 556 30.48 -0.06 -14.78
N LEU A 557 29.43 0.70 -14.49
CA LEU A 557 28.31 0.91 -15.42
C LEU A 557 28.72 1.72 -16.67
N GLU A 558 29.61 2.70 -16.52
CA GLU A 558 30.17 3.45 -17.66
C GLU A 558 30.99 2.56 -18.59
N LEU A 559 31.89 1.76 -18.03
CA LEU A 559 32.70 0.81 -18.79
C LEU A 559 31.83 -0.27 -19.46
N LEU A 560 30.80 -0.76 -18.77
CA LEU A 560 29.81 -1.67 -19.34
C LEU A 560 29.10 -1.06 -20.56
N ASN A 561 28.65 0.18 -20.43
CA ASN A 561 28.00 0.92 -21.50
C ASN A 561 28.94 1.18 -22.68
N HIS A 562 30.22 1.45 -22.41
CA HIS A 562 31.24 1.59 -23.45
C HIS A 562 31.36 0.33 -24.31
N PHE A 563 31.50 -0.84 -23.68
CA PHE A 563 31.55 -2.11 -24.42
C PHE A 563 30.26 -2.42 -25.19
N HIS A 564 29.09 -2.13 -24.61
CA HIS A 564 27.82 -2.33 -25.32
C HIS A 564 27.67 -1.39 -26.51
N MET A 565 28.11 -0.13 -26.40
CA MET A 565 28.10 0.82 -27.50
C MET A 565 28.94 0.32 -28.69
N GLN A 566 30.16 -0.14 -28.42
CA GLN A 566 31.04 -0.69 -29.46
C GLN A 566 30.45 -1.93 -30.15
N ARG A 567 29.80 -2.81 -29.37
CA ARG A 567 29.32 -4.11 -29.85
C ARG A 567 27.95 -4.06 -30.52
N TRP A 568 27.06 -3.21 -30.02
CA TRP A 568 25.65 -3.19 -30.40
C TRP A 568 25.18 -1.84 -30.94
N GLY A 569 26.03 -0.80 -30.93
CA GLY A 569 25.67 0.56 -31.34
C GLY A 569 24.73 1.27 -30.38
N LYS A 570 24.55 0.76 -29.16
CA LYS A 570 23.72 1.34 -28.10
C LYS A 570 24.22 0.91 -26.72
N PRO A 571 24.00 1.70 -25.66
CA PRO A 571 24.46 1.35 -24.32
C PRO A 571 23.67 0.17 -23.74
N ALA A 572 24.23 -0.47 -22.70
CA ALA A 572 23.54 -1.52 -21.95
C ALA A 572 22.36 -0.93 -21.16
N PHE A 573 22.62 0.22 -20.54
CA PHE A 573 21.67 0.96 -19.71
C PHE A 573 21.69 2.45 -20.08
N GLU A 574 20.52 3.04 -20.26
CA GLU A 574 20.33 4.46 -20.55
C GLU A 574 19.03 4.98 -19.93
N GLY A 575 18.96 6.30 -19.72
CA GLY A 575 17.76 6.96 -19.21
C GLY A 575 17.21 6.29 -17.95
N ALA A 576 16.01 5.72 -18.04
CA ALA A 576 15.34 5.07 -16.91
C ALA A 576 16.07 3.81 -16.41
N SER A 577 16.62 2.96 -17.29
CA SER A 577 17.30 1.73 -16.85
C SER A 577 18.60 2.02 -16.11
N LEU A 578 19.36 3.04 -16.53
CA LEU A 578 20.55 3.48 -15.80
C LEU A 578 20.20 4.01 -14.40
N ARG A 579 19.17 4.86 -14.29
CA ARG A 579 18.67 5.37 -13.00
C ARG A 579 18.19 4.25 -12.07
N PHE A 580 17.58 3.21 -12.62
CA PHE A 580 17.20 2.03 -11.86
C PHE A 580 18.43 1.35 -11.25
N HIS A 581 19.48 1.07 -12.04
CA HIS A 581 20.67 0.41 -11.52
C HIS A 581 21.42 1.26 -10.50
N GLN A 582 21.52 2.58 -10.71
CA GLN A 582 22.08 3.51 -9.71
C GLN A 582 21.33 3.42 -8.38
N ARG A 583 19.98 3.52 -8.42
CA ARG A 583 19.14 3.39 -7.22
C ARG A 583 19.23 2.03 -6.56
N LEU A 584 19.32 0.95 -7.34
CA LEU A 584 19.52 -0.40 -6.82
C LEU A 584 20.82 -0.46 -6.03
N LEU A 585 21.93 -0.04 -6.64
CA LEU A 585 23.27 -0.08 -6.05
C LEU A 585 23.36 0.75 -4.77
N GLU A 586 22.73 1.93 -4.73
CA GLU A 586 22.60 2.77 -3.53
C GLU A 586 21.84 2.08 -2.39
N ARG A 587 20.97 1.12 -2.70
CA ARG A 587 20.05 0.46 -1.73
C ARG A 587 20.45 -0.95 -1.34
N LEU A 588 21.40 -1.57 -2.03
CA LEU A 588 21.81 -2.95 -1.74
C LEU A 588 22.23 -3.10 -0.27
N GLY A 589 22.93 -2.12 0.31
CA GLY A 589 23.18 -2.02 1.76
C GLY A 589 23.65 -3.34 2.38
N GLY A 590 23.04 -3.76 3.49
CA GLY A 590 23.28 -5.07 4.11
C GLY A 590 22.53 -6.24 3.47
N THR A 591 21.69 -5.99 2.46
CA THR A 591 20.84 -7.00 1.80
C THR A 591 21.54 -7.69 0.62
N GLY A 592 22.64 -7.11 0.15
CA GLY A 592 23.49 -7.63 -0.90
C GLY A 592 24.62 -6.67 -1.20
N LYS A 593 25.52 -7.06 -2.11
CA LYS A 593 26.61 -6.19 -2.58
C LYS A 593 26.75 -6.28 -4.09
N ALA A 594 27.09 -5.17 -4.71
CA ALA A 594 27.58 -5.18 -6.08
C ALA A 594 28.91 -5.93 -6.12
N HIS A 595 29.09 -6.76 -7.14
CA HIS A 595 30.34 -7.44 -7.40
C HIS A 595 30.64 -7.27 -8.88
N CYS A 596 31.24 -6.13 -9.21
CA CYS A 596 31.62 -5.81 -10.58
C CYS A 596 33.08 -6.23 -10.77
N THR A 597 33.37 -7.02 -11.79
CA THR A 597 34.73 -7.50 -12.04
C THR A 597 35.20 -7.03 -13.41
N VAL A 598 36.49 -6.74 -13.54
CA VAL A 598 37.15 -6.31 -14.77
C VAL A 598 38.26 -7.30 -15.09
N LEU A 599 38.31 -7.73 -16.35
CA LEU A 599 39.45 -8.44 -16.90
C LEU A 599 40.24 -7.46 -17.76
N GLU A 600 41.41 -7.09 -17.28
CA GLU A 600 42.36 -6.26 -18.00
C GLU A 600 43.37 -7.12 -18.73
N VAL A 601 43.75 -6.73 -19.94
CA VAL A 601 44.87 -7.32 -20.67
C VAL A 601 45.81 -6.22 -21.10
N ASP A 602 47.10 -6.35 -20.77
CA ASP A 602 48.15 -5.38 -21.08
C ASP A 602 47.80 -3.94 -20.60
N GLY A 603 47.15 -3.86 -19.43
CA GLY A 603 46.74 -2.61 -18.78
C GLY A 603 45.49 -1.94 -19.36
N GLN A 604 44.80 -2.60 -20.30
CA GLN A 604 43.53 -2.13 -20.86
C GLN A 604 42.37 -2.99 -20.36
N ALA A 605 41.25 -2.37 -19.97
CA ALA A 605 40.04 -3.11 -19.64
C ALA A 605 39.43 -3.71 -20.90
N GLU A 606 39.33 -5.04 -20.95
CA GLU A 606 38.85 -5.78 -22.13
C GLU A 606 37.48 -6.45 -21.90
N SER A 607 37.11 -6.66 -20.64
CA SER A 607 35.82 -7.26 -20.27
C SER A 607 35.39 -6.81 -18.88
N LEU A 608 34.09 -6.63 -18.69
CA LEU A 608 33.44 -6.34 -17.42
C LEU A 608 32.23 -7.26 -17.20
N LEU A 609 32.13 -7.82 -16.01
CA LEU A 609 30.94 -8.51 -15.52
C LEU A 609 30.32 -7.67 -14.40
N TYR A 610 29.01 -7.47 -14.50
CA TYR A 610 28.22 -6.80 -13.48
C TYR A 610 27.36 -7.84 -12.78
N ASP A 611 27.82 -8.25 -11.59
CA ASP A 611 27.11 -9.16 -10.73
C ASP A 611 26.59 -8.46 -9.47
N VAL A 612 25.60 -9.07 -8.84
CA VAL A 612 25.14 -8.72 -7.50
C VAL A 612 25.09 -9.98 -6.65
N ILE A 613 25.68 -9.93 -5.46
CA ILE A 613 25.59 -11.00 -4.47
C ILE A 613 24.47 -10.65 -3.50
N ALA A 614 23.47 -11.52 -3.35
CA ALA A 614 22.40 -11.38 -2.36
C ALA A 614 22.05 -12.75 -1.75
N GLY A 615 21.95 -12.82 -0.42
CA GLY A 615 21.95 -14.09 0.29
C GLY A 615 23.23 -14.89 -0.03
N SER A 616 23.09 -16.19 -0.33
CA SER A 616 24.21 -17.05 -0.73
C SER A 616 24.38 -17.21 -2.24
N CYS A 617 23.84 -16.29 -3.04
CA CYS A 617 23.84 -16.38 -4.50
C CYS A 617 24.47 -15.14 -5.15
N ALA A 618 25.35 -15.37 -6.12
CA ALA A 618 25.85 -14.35 -7.04
C ALA A 618 25.01 -14.37 -8.32
N TYR A 619 24.48 -13.22 -8.74
CA TYR A 619 23.61 -13.08 -9.91
C TYR A 619 24.31 -12.29 -11.01
N ASN A 620 24.52 -12.91 -12.18
CA ASN A 620 25.15 -12.26 -13.33
C ASN A 620 24.14 -11.40 -14.11
N LEU A 621 24.03 -10.12 -13.73
CA LEU A 621 23.02 -9.21 -14.29
C LEU A 621 23.35 -8.79 -15.73
N GLN A 622 24.61 -8.49 -16.02
CA GLN A 622 25.02 -8.05 -17.34
C GLN A 622 26.52 -8.28 -17.58
N ALA A 623 26.90 -8.41 -18.85
CA ALA A 623 28.29 -8.53 -19.28
C ALA A 623 28.59 -7.60 -20.46
N GLY A 624 29.80 -7.03 -20.50
CA GLY A 624 30.33 -6.25 -21.62
C GLY A 624 31.78 -6.63 -21.88
N PHE A 625 32.19 -6.69 -23.14
CA PHE A 625 33.57 -7.00 -23.50
C PHE A 625 33.90 -6.51 -24.91
N ASN A 626 35.19 -6.36 -25.19
CA ASN A 626 35.72 -6.04 -26.50
C ASN A 626 35.54 -7.22 -27.47
N GLU A 627 34.62 -7.11 -28.44
CA GLU A 627 34.37 -8.17 -29.42
C GLU A 627 35.53 -8.31 -30.45
N GLN A 628 36.42 -7.31 -30.55
CA GLN A 628 37.51 -7.26 -31.52
C GLN A 628 38.87 -7.71 -30.97
N PHE A 629 38.92 -8.17 -29.72
CA PHE A 629 40.17 -8.47 -29.00
C PHE A 629 41.06 -9.54 -29.65
N ASP A 630 40.62 -10.80 -29.68
CA ASP A 630 41.31 -11.91 -30.35
C ASP A 630 40.27 -13.00 -30.67
N SER A 631 40.15 -13.34 -31.96
CA SER A 631 39.23 -14.37 -32.46
C SER A 631 39.38 -15.76 -31.79
N LYS A 632 40.54 -16.08 -31.20
CA LYS A 632 40.78 -17.34 -30.48
C LYS A 632 40.30 -17.30 -29.03
N VAL A 633 40.05 -16.12 -28.47
CA VAL A 633 39.71 -15.92 -27.05
C VAL A 633 38.26 -15.46 -26.92
N SER A 634 37.44 -16.27 -26.25
CA SER A 634 36.08 -15.89 -25.89
C SER A 634 36.12 -15.05 -24.61
N LEU A 635 36.45 -13.76 -24.70
CA LEU A 635 36.69 -12.88 -23.53
C LEU A 635 35.60 -12.97 -22.46
N GLY A 636 34.32 -12.89 -22.85
CA GLY A 636 33.22 -13.01 -21.89
C GLY A 636 33.17 -14.37 -21.18
N THR A 637 33.52 -15.47 -21.88
CA THR A 637 33.56 -16.81 -21.27
C THR A 637 34.80 -17.01 -20.41
N LEU A 638 35.94 -16.44 -20.82
CA LEU A 638 37.18 -16.48 -20.06
C LEU A 638 37.03 -15.71 -18.75
N HIS A 639 36.43 -14.51 -18.81
CA HIS A 639 36.13 -13.70 -17.63
C HIS A 639 35.18 -14.44 -16.68
N LEU A 640 34.09 -15.03 -17.19
CA LEU A 640 33.21 -15.88 -16.38
C LEU A 640 33.97 -17.02 -15.67
N GLY A 641 35.06 -17.53 -16.25
CA GLY A 641 35.90 -18.53 -15.60
C GLY A 641 36.68 -18.00 -14.40
N TYR A 642 37.20 -16.78 -14.47
CA TYR A 642 37.80 -16.10 -13.31
C TYR A 642 36.76 -15.84 -12.22
N THR A 643 35.59 -15.31 -12.59
CA THR A 643 34.54 -15.01 -11.61
C THR A 643 33.96 -16.27 -10.98
N LEU A 644 33.82 -17.37 -11.73
CA LEU A 644 33.40 -18.65 -11.16
C LEU A 644 34.45 -19.19 -10.19
N GLU A 645 35.73 -19.15 -10.53
CA GLU A 645 36.83 -19.55 -9.63
C GLU A 645 36.82 -18.74 -8.32
N ASP A 646 36.61 -17.43 -8.41
CA ASP A 646 36.43 -16.53 -7.26
C ASP A 646 35.18 -16.89 -6.44
N ALA A 647 34.07 -17.20 -7.11
CA ALA A 647 32.85 -17.65 -6.45
C ALA A 647 33.01 -19.00 -5.71
N PHE A 648 33.78 -19.95 -6.27
CA PHE A 648 34.14 -21.20 -5.59
C PHE A 648 35.07 -20.97 -4.39
N ALA A 649 35.92 -19.94 -4.42
CA ALA A 649 36.78 -19.56 -3.30
C ALA A 649 36.02 -18.83 -2.18
N ASN A 650 34.85 -18.26 -2.48
CA ASN A 650 34.05 -17.47 -1.55
C ASN A 650 33.02 -18.33 -0.79
N THR A 651 33.33 -18.67 0.47
CA THR A 651 32.48 -19.52 1.32
C THR A 651 31.09 -18.93 1.64
N ALA A 652 30.86 -17.64 1.41
CA ALA A 652 29.55 -17.03 1.57
C ALA A 652 28.61 -17.26 0.36
N VAL A 653 29.17 -17.68 -0.79
CA VAL A 653 28.42 -17.92 -2.03
C VAL A 653 28.35 -19.41 -2.29
N THR A 654 27.14 -19.94 -2.43
CA THR A 654 26.91 -21.37 -2.75
C THR A 654 26.34 -21.55 -4.16
N LYS A 655 25.89 -20.47 -4.79
CA LYS A 655 25.30 -20.48 -6.14
C LYS A 655 25.79 -19.31 -6.98
N TYR A 656 26.09 -19.58 -8.25
CA TYR A 656 26.32 -18.56 -9.27
C TYR A 656 25.26 -18.69 -10.37
N ASP A 657 24.37 -17.71 -10.43
CA ASP A 657 23.21 -17.71 -11.31
C ASP A 657 23.49 -16.86 -12.55
N LEU A 658 23.50 -17.52 -13.72
CA LEU A 658 23.69 -16.87 -15.01
C LEU A 658 22.40 -16.19 -15.51
N LEU A 659 21.27 -16.32 -14.82
CA LEU A 659 19.96 -15.78 -15.15
C LEU A 659 19.40 -16.24 -16.50
N ALA A 660 18.16 -15.86 -16.79
CA ALA A 660 17.51 -16.17 -18.05
C ALA A 660 18.29 -15.59 -19.26
N GLY A 661 18.32 -16.34 -20.37
CA GLY A 661 18.77 -15.80 -21.65
C GLY A 661 19.40 -16.84 -22.55
N SER A 662 18.94 -16.89 -23.81
CA SER A 662 19.39 -17.85 -24.82
C SER A 662 20.71 -17.50 -25.50
N GLY A 663 21.30 -16.33 -25.22
CA GLY A 663 22.43 -15.79 -25.97
C GLY A 663 22.05 -15.34 -27.40
N LYS A 664 23.01 -14.74 -28.12
CA LYS A 664 22.81 -14.20 -29.48
C LYS A 664 22.52 -15.29 -30.52
N ASN A 665 23.34 -16.36 -30.51
CA ASN A 665 23.31 -17.41 -31.53
C ASN A 665 23.01 -18.80 -30.94
N THR A 666 23.48 -19.07 -29.73
CA THR A 666 23.39 -20.38 -29.08
C THR A 666 23.24 -20.22 -27.57
N PHE A 667 22.47 -21.10 -26.94
CA PHE A 667 22.32 -21.16 -25.49
C PHE A 667 23.59 -21.71 -24.83
N TYR A 668 24.61 -20.86 -24.70
CA TYR A 668 25.94 -21.24 -24.20
C TYR A 668 25.92 -21.64 -22.72
N LYS A 669 25.01 -21.05 -21.93
CA LYS A 669 24.91 -21.24 -20.47
C LYS A 669 24.75 -22.72 -20.08
N ARG A 670 24.06 -23.53 -20.91
CA ARG A 670 23.85 -24.97 -20.67
C ARG A 670 25.15 -25.78 -20.54
N HIS A 671 26.27 -25.23 -20.98
CA HIS A 671 27.55 -25.92 -21.01
C HIS A 671 28.37 -25.78 -19.72
N PHE A 672 27.92 -24.98 -18.74
CA PHE A 672 28.59 -24.79 -17.45
C PHE A 672 28.22 -25.82 -16.37
N ARG A 673 27.55 -26.93 -16.75
CA ARG A 673 27.16 -28.02 -15.82
C ARG A 673 26.32 -27.56 -14.62
N GLY A 674 25.52 -26.50 -14.79
CA GLY A 674 24.57 -26.05 -13.78
C GLY A 674 23.16 -26.62 -13.94
N GLN A 675 22.31 -26.38 -12.94
CA GLN A 675 20.87 -26.65 -12.98
C GLN A 675 20.19 -25.69 -13.97
N VAL A 676 19.38 -26.24 -14.88
CA VAL A 676 18.58 -25.43 -15.80
C VAL A 676 17.32 -24.97 -15.08
N ILE A 677 17.09 -23.66 -15.07
CA ILE A 677 15.90 -23.04 -14.47
C ILE A 677 14.98 -22.59 -15.61
N GLU A 678 13.70 -22.96 -15.54
CA GLU A 678 12.67 -22.50 -16.48
C GLU A 678 11.93 -21.28 -15.91
N PHE A 679 11.96 -20.17 -16.65
CA PHE A 679 11.24 -18.95 -16.34
C PHE A 679 10.00 -18.84 -17.23
N ASP A 680 8.82 -18.93 -16.62
CA ASP A 680 7.55 -18.86 -17.33
C ASP A 680 6.86 -17.52 -17.09
N THR A 681 6.34 -16.93 -18.17
CA THR A 681 5.40 -15.81 -18.10
C THR A 681 3.98 -16.29 -18.33
N TRP A 682 3.10 -16.04 -17.37
CA TRP A 682 1.70 -16.44 -17.38
C TRP A 682 0.78 -15.22 -17.45
N GLN A 683 -0.32 -15.38 -18.20
CA GLN A 683 -1.46 -14.48 -18.12
C GLN A 683 -2.69 -15.24 -17.66
N LEU A 684 -3.32 -14.73 -16.60
CA LEU A 684 -4.57 -15.20 -16.06
C LEU A 684 -5.68 -14.28 -16.52
N ALA A 685 -6.72 -14.84 -17.11
CA ALA A 685 -7.93 -14.13 -17.47
C ALA A 685 -9.05 -14.47 -16.48
N ARG A 686 -9.72 -13.45 -15.93
CA ARG A 686 -10.90 -13.62 -15.07
C ARG A 686 -12.20 -13.13 -15.74
N HIS A 687 -12.10 -12.17 -16.66
CA HIS A 687 -13.28 -11.70 -17.39
C HIS A 687 -13.87 -12.79 -18.30
N PRO A 688 -15.20 -13.01 -18.34
CA PRO A 688 -15.82 -14.11 -19.09
C PRO A 688 -15.40 -14.17 -20.58
N LEU A 689 -15.39 -13.03 -21.28
CA LEU A 689 -14.97 -12.97 -22.69
C LEU A 689 -13.49 -13.35 -22.89
N LEU A 690 -12.62 -12.93 -21.97
CA LEU A 690 -11.19 -13.24 -22.03
C LEU A 690 -10.94 -14.72 -21.72
N ARG A 691 -11.68 -15.27 -20.76
CA ARG A 691 -11.63 -16.71 -20.43
C ARG A 691 -12.03 -17.57 -21.61
N MET A 692 -13.14 -17.22 -22.28
CA MET A 692 -13.54 -17.90 -23.51
C MET A 692 -12.47 -17.80 -24.59
N GLY A 693 -11.91 -16.61 -24.81
CA GLY A 693 -10.83 -16.40 -25.78
C GLY A 693 -9.57 -17.20 -25.47
N TYR A 694 -9.14 -17.24 -24.20
CA TYR A 694 -7.95 -18.00 -23.77
C TYR A 694 -8.21 -19.52 -23.81
N GLY A 695 -9.44 -19.95 -23.50
CA GLY A 695 -9.86 -21.34 -23.65
C GLY A 695 -9.84 -21.79 -25.11
N ALA A 696 -10.43 -21.00 -26.01
CA ALA A 696 -10.41 -21.26 -27.45
C ALA A 696 -8.98 -21.30 -28.01
N TYR A 697 -8.08 -20.42 -27.54
CA TYR A 697 -6.67 -20.44 -27.94
C TYR A 697 -6.01 -21.81 -27.72
N ARG A 698 -6.32 -22.51 -26.61
CA ARG A 698 -5.77 -23.84 -26.31
C ARG A 698 -6.26 -24.93 -27.27
N LEU A 699 -7.44 -24.75 -27.88
CA LEU A 699 -8.09 -25.74 -28.75
C LEU A 699 -7.84 -25.48 -30.25
N LEU A 700 -7.32 -24.30 -30.60
CA LEU A 700 -7.15 -23.89 -32.00
C LEU A 700 -5.78 -24.31 -32.57
N PRO A 701 -5.71 -24.69 -33.87
CA PRO A 701 -4.46 -24.85 -34.60
C PRO A 701 -3.63 -23.54 -34.63
N GLY A 702 -2.29 -23.65 -34.73
CA GLY A 702 -1.35 -22.51 -34.59
C GLY A 702 -1.58 -21.31 -35.53
N VAL A 703 -2.25 -21.50 -36.67
CA VAL A 703 -2.62 -20.40 -37.58
C VAL A 703 -3.76 -19.55 -37.01
N LEU A 704 -4.77 -20.18 -36.39
CA LEU A 704 -5.93 -19.52 -35.79
C LEU A 704 -5.64 -18.96 -34.40
N GLN A 705 -4.68 -19.55 -33.67
CA GLN A 705 -4.13 -18.99 -32.43
C GLN A 705 -3.66 -17.53 -32.59
N ARG A 706 -3.03 -17.21 -33.73
CA ARG A 706 -2.55 -15.86 -34.03
C ARG A 706 -3.70 -14.85 -34.18
N VAL A 707 -4.85 -15.26 -34.71
CA VAL A 707 -6.03 -14.39 -34.88
C VAL A 707 -6.65 -14.04 -33.53
N VAL A 708 -6.87 -15.04 -32.67
CA VAL A 708 -7.41 -14.84 -31.31
C VAL A 708 -6.49 -13.95 -30.49
N VAL A 709 -5.17 -14.20 -30.50
CA VAL A 709 -4.20 -13.34 -29.80
C VAL A 709 -4.19 -11.91 -30.36
N ARG A 710 -4.39 -11.71 -31.66
CA ARG A 710 -4.38 -10.36 -32.28
C ARG A 710 -5.59 -9.52 -31.86
N LEU A 711 -6.75 -10.15 -31.69
CA LEU A 711 -7.98 -9.53 -31.19
C LEU A 711 -7.89 -9.20 -29.68
N LEU A 712 -7.21 -10.06 -28.92
CA LEU A 712 -7.01 -9.89 -27.47
C LEU A 712 -5.82 -8.99 -27.14
N ARG A 713 -4.94 -8.67 -28.11
CA ARG A 713 -3.79 -7.74 -27.94
C ARG A 713 -4.25 -6.31 -27.65
N PRO A 714 -3.41 -5.50 -26.98
CA PRO A 714 -3.73 -4.10 -26.74
C PRO A 714 -4.00 -3.39 -28.08
N GLY A 715 -4.87 -2.38 -28.07
CA GLY A 715 -4.83 -1.38 -29.12
C GLY A 715 -3.46 -0.68 -29.08
N ARG A 716 -2.95 -0.19 -30.21
CA ARG A 716 -1.81 0.75 -30.15
C ARG A 716 -2.34 1.99 -29.43
N ASP A 717 -1.96 2.17 -28.17
CA ASP A 717 -2.16 3.44 -27.50
C ASP A 717 -1.20 4.42 -28.16
N SER A 718 -1.71 5.52 -28.70
CA SER A 718 -0.98 6.56 -29.46
C SER A 718 0.02 7.38 -28.62
N HIS A 719 0.45 6.86 -27.47
CA HIS A 719 1.45 7.45 -26.58
C HIS A 719 2.77 6.67 -26.55
N GLU A 720 2.99 5.73 -27.49
CA GLU A 720 4.26 5.01 -27.67
C GLU A 720 5.42 5.88 -28.21
N ALA A 721 5.29 7.22 -28.24
CA ALA A 721 6.37 8.12 -28.61
C ALA A 721 6.82 8.91 -27.37
N GLN A 722 8.05 8.64 -26.93
CA GLN A 722 8.82 9.36 -25.89
C GLN A 722 8.53 8.94 -24.44
N ALA A 723 9.15 7.83 -24.02
CA ALA A 723 9.56 7.58 -22.64
C ALA A 723 10.94 6.92 -22.64
#